data_AF-A0A4Y9ZCP8-F1
#
_entry.id   AF-A0A4Y9ZCP8-F1
#
_cell.length_a   1.000
_cell.length_b   1.000
_cell.length_c   1.000
_cell.angle_alpha   90.00
_cell.angle_beta   90.00
_cell.angle_gamma   90.00
#
_symmetry.space_group_name_H-M   'P 1'
#
loop_
_entity.id
_entity.type
_entity.pdbx_description
1 polymer ?
#
loop_
_entity_poly.entity_id
_entity_poly.type
_entity_poly.pdbx_seq_one_letter_code
_entity_poly.pdbx_strand_id
1 'polypeptide(L)'
;MSTPSSRTSTTTPDEKAQLKADVENNASVKGSVHEVSEAPVDPYAPPDGGVKAWLTVLGATLVGFSTFGVVNAFGEFSSFYKTTYLSNYSATLVTMIGAVQVFVLYFCGAFAGSLFDAFGPKYMIPISGVITSFSFFMLSITKPQQIYQQYLTQAVLFNLGATFGFFPALAVCTHWFKRKAAYALGCVLAGASLGGIIFPIMLSKLIPRIGFGWATRAIAFIILGCYIIATFTIKSRRPPKPLPPLLRILDFSAFRDRRYVLFAIGAWLNIIAVFNPFFYITIYGTVLHGESNVTPYLLPIMNATSMVGRTLPAILADKVGRFNVISVSVALCAIFNLALWYTTTSESGVIAFAAVYGFVSGPFFTLMPACVTQISPLDRIGGRIGMLFATLSFGALAGTPIGGVFIRTESREHFQHLILYTGILCLAGLVSALQPSGPAINTSAELYRRLTDVFYVIWEEYAVKAAEASAIRDSAWLSAGASSALLPILPSTSDTDRRHGRPLQALLPQLRTPQSIPEIQNMSSALPPPTPNQPFWNVSAVEAGELSLPVGIFIPSPAAKAKLAAPSLSFLLRHSASNASLVFDLGMRKDYEHYPPAVVNRIETLFQPVAIGQDVRESLEKGGLPADAVTHVCLSHVHWDHIGDAAPFRRARFLVGKAAQPILAQGFPHDPHSLFASGFLPEERMTYLDPQDNAGPEAQGQGQGQWAPVGPFPRALDFFGDGSLYVVDAPGHMPGHLNVLARTSADGGWVYLAGDSAHDWRLVTGEADIPQVRDAATGRVMAAHADIPAAEAHIARIRALYQGNPRVRVLLAHNGGVV
;
A
#
# COMPACT_ATOMS: atom_id res chain seq x y z
N MET A 1 2.11 -79.34 -9.89
CA MET A 1 3.46 -79.57 -10.48
C MET A 1 4.48 -78.77 -9.68
N SER A 2 5.73 -79.24 -9.61
CA SER A 2 6.98 -78.51 -9.27
C SER A 2 7.06 -77.64 -8.00
N THR A 3 8.14 -77.86 -7.25
CA THR A 3 8.60 -77.07 -6.09
C THR A 3 9.37 -75.80 -6.50
N PRO A 4 9.75 -74.96 -5.52
CA PRO A 4 11.14 -74.50 -5.43
C PRO A 4 11.84 -75.00 -4.15
N SER A 5 13.17 -74.93 -4.11
CA SER A 5 14.02 -75.56 -3.08
C SER A 5 14.71 -74.55 -2.14
N SER A 6 15.17 -75.04 -1.00
CA SER A 6 15.95 -74.29 -0.01
C SER A 6 17.45 -74.31 -0.32
N ARG A 7 18.13 -73.18 -0.07
CA ARG A 7 19.55 -73.13 0.31
C ARG A 7 19.79 -72.08 1.38
N THR A 8 20.60 -72.43 2.36
CA THR A 8 21.06 -71.58 3.47
C THR A 8 22.34 -70.82 3.08
N SER A 9 22.51 -69.61 3.60
CA SER A 9 23.82 -68.97 3.76
C SER A 9 24.29 -69.10 5.20
N THR A 10 25.59 -69.31 5.39
CA THR A 10 26.25 -69.38 6.71
C THR A 10 27.18 -68.19 6.85
N THR A 11 26.88 -67.28 7.79
CA THR A 11 27.74 -66.15 8.14
C THR A 11 28.97 -66.62 8.94
N THR A 12 30.11 -65.97 8.73
CA THR A 12 31.41 -66.41 9.27
C THR A 12 31.70 -65.79 10.65
N PRO A 13 32.71 -66.28 11.40
CA PRO A 13 33.04 -65.73 12.72
C PRO A 13 33.40 -64.23 12.70
N ASP A 14 34.03 -63.74 11.63
CA ASP A 14 34.55 -62.38 11.51
C ASP A 14 33.44 -61.31 11.45
N GLU A 15 32.30 -61.62 10.81
CA GLU A 15 31.12 -60.72 10.76
C GLU A 15 30.55 -60.44 12.17
N LYS A 16 30.78 -61.33 13.14
CA LYS A 16 30.40 -61.12 14.55
C LYS A 16 31.46 -60.38 15.38
N ALA A 17 32.69 -60.27 14.89
CA ALA A 17 33.72 -59.44 15.53
C ALA A 17 33.50 -57.95 15.17
N GLN A 18 33.27 -57.67 13.89
CA GLN A 18 33.10 -56.30 13.39
C GLN A 18 31.85 -55.62 13.99
N LEU A 19 30.73 -56.36 14.08
CA LEU A 19 29.48 -55.88 14.69
C LEU A 19 29.57 -55.54 16.20
N LYS A 20 30.68 -55.86 16.88
CA LYS A 20 30.95 -55.41 18.26
C LYS A 20 31.75 -54.10 18.32
N ALA A 21 32.73 -53.94 17.44
CA ALA A 21 33.57 -52.74 17.39
C ALA A 21 32.74 -51.46 17.13
N ASP A 22 31.75 -51.55 16.24
CA ASP A 22 30.87 -50.42 15.86
C ASP A 22 29.88 -50.02 16.98
N VAL A 23 29.63 -50.91 17.94
CA VAL A 23 28.80 -50.64 19.12
C VAL A 23 29.63 -49.97 20.22
N GLU A 24 30.86 -50.41 20.45
CA GLU A 24 31.75 -49.84 21.48
C GLU A 24 32.27 -48.45 21.09
N ASN A 25 32.52 -48.18 19.79
CA ASN A 25 32.85 -46.84 19.30
C ASN A 25 31.70 -45.81 19.46
N ASN A 26 30.44 -46.26 19.58
CA ASN A 26 29.29 -45.38 19.86
C ASN A 26 29.06 -45.13 21.37
N ALA A 27 29.84 -45.74 22.26
CA ALA A 27 29.70 -45.58 23.71
C ALA A 27 30.55 -44.42 24.29
N SER A 28 31.61 -44.00 23.59
CA SER A 28 32.64 -43.07 24.10
C SER A 28 32.30 -41.58 23.96
N VAL A 29 31.34 -41.19 23.12
CA VAL A 29 30.93 -39.79 22.93
C VAL A 29 29.69 -39.43 23.79
N LYS A 30 29.71 -39.84 25.06
CA LYS A 30 28.84 -39.32 26.13
C LYS A 30 29.66 -38.45 27.10
N GLY A 31 30.37 -37.48 26.54
CA GLY A 31 31.37 -36.64 27.23
C GLY A 31 31.12 -35.14 27.18
N SER A 32 30.07 -34.67 26.50
CA SER A 32 29.64 -33.27 26.53
C SER A 32 28.13 -33.16 26.61
N VAL A 33 27.62 -32.89 27.82
CA VAL A 33 26.36 -32.16 27.92
C VAL A 33 26.66 -30.77 27.37
N HIS A 34 26.20 -30.49 26.15
CA HIS A 34 25.98 -29.11 25.77
C HIS A 34 24.94 -28.57 26.75
N GLU A 35 25.39 -27.75 27.70
CA GLU A 35 24.50 -26.78 28.33
C GLU A 35 23.80 -26.06 27.18
N VAL A 36 22.47 -26.13 27.16
CA VAL A 36 21.67 -25.21 26.37
C VAL A 36 21.90 -23.85 27.02
N SER A 37 22.91 -23.13 26.51
CA SER A 37 23.25 -21.80 26.97
C SER A 37 21.99 -20.96 26.93
N GLU A 38 21.44 -20.64 28.10
CA GLU A 38 20.24 -19.84 28.21
C GLU A 38 20.54 -18.50 27.55
N ALA A 39 19.96 -18.26 26.37
CA ALA A 39 20.20 -17.05 25.60
C ALA A 39 19.96 -15.84 26.53
N PRO A 40 21.00 -15.02 26.79
CA PRO A 40 21.13 -14.30 28.05
C PRO A 40 19.90 -13.46 28.33
N VAL A 41 19.21 -13.80 29.42
CA VAL A 41 17.90 -13.24 29.79
C VAL A 41 18.03 -11.72 29.91
N ASP A 42 17.54 -10.99 28.90
CA ASP A 42 17.66 -9.54 28.81
C ASP A 42 17.12 -8.89 30.11
N PRO A 43 17.98 -8.30 30.97
CA PRO A 43 17.53 -7.70 32.23
C PRO A 43 16.62 -6.48 31.98
N TYR A 44 16.61 -5.95 30.76
CA TYR A 44 15.75 -4.86 30.30
C TYR A 44 14.50 -5.33 29.56
N ALA A 45 14.22 -6.64 29.54
CA ALA A 45 12.99 -7.21 28.99
C ALA A 45 11.74 -6.55 29.64
N PRO A 46 10.73 -6.14 28.85
CA PRO A 46 9.52 -5.52 29.40
C PRO A 46 8.71 -6.51 30.27
N PRO A 47 8.34 -6.15 31.52
CA PRO A 47 7.63 -7.04 32.45
C PRO A 47 6.13 -7.21 32.18
N ASP A 48 5.54 -6.40 31.27
CA ASP A 48 4.10 -6.41 30.95
C ASP A 48 3.14 -6.18 32.16
N GLY A 49 3.66 -5.54 33.22
CA GLY A 49 2.90 -5.19 34.42
C GLY A 49 3.77 -4.73 35.61
N GLY A 50 3.16 -4.74 36.80
CA GLY A 50 3.76 -4.30 38.06
C GLY A 50 3.46 -2.83 38.39
N VAL A 51 3.52 -2.48 39.69
CA VAL A 51 3.13 -1.15 40.20
C VAL A 51 3.93 -0.01 39.53
N LYS A 52 5.25 -0.17 39.37
CA LYS A 52 6.11 0.85 38.72
C LYS A 52 5.77 1.07 37.23
N ALA A 53 5.26 0.04 36.54
CA ALA A 53 4.80 0.14 35.16
C ALA A 53 3.49 0.94 35.08
N TRP A 54 2.50 0.60 35.91
CA TRP A 54 1.20 1.29 35.91
C TRP A 54 1.27 2.71 36.47
N LEU A 55 2.18 3.01 37.42
CA LEU A 55 2.51 4.38 37.81
C LEU A 55 3.16 5.15 36.64
N THR A 56 4.04 4.52 35.86
CA THR A 56 4.60 5.16 34.66
C THR A 56 3.53 5.46 33.61
N VAL A 57 2.56 4.54 33.41
CA VAL A 57 1.39 4.79 32.55
C VAL A 57 0.55 5.95 33.08
N LEU A 58 0.21 5.97 34.39
CA LEU A 58 -0.54 7.08 35.01
C LEU A 58 0.16 8.43 34.80
N GLY A 59 1.47 8.50 35.04
CA GLY A 59 2.26 9.71 34.77
C GLY A 59 2.23 10.11 33.30
N ALA A 60 2.35 9.15 32.39
CA ALA A 60 2.26 9.41 30.95
C ALA A 60 0.85 9.87 30.52
N THR A 61 -0.22 9.30 31.08
CA THR A 61 -1.62 9.74 30.89
C THR A 61 -1.80 11.18 31.35
N LEU A 62 -1.20 11.58 32.48
CA LEU A 62 -1.24 12.96 32.99
C LEU A 62 -0.45 13.95 32.10
N VAL A 63 0.64 13.52 31.47
CA VAL A 63 1.33 14.31 30.42
C VAL A 63 0.46 14.39 29.17
N GLY A 64 -0.15 13.29 28.71
CA GLY A 64 -1.08 13.29 27.56
C GLY A 64 -2.27 14.22 27.76
N PHE A 65 -2.85 14.20 28.96
CA PHE A 65 -3.87 15.15 29.42
C PHE A 65 -3.39 16.59 29.32
N SER A 66 -2.22 16.89 29.86
CA SER A 66 -1.64 18.25 29.92
C SER A 66 -1.08 18.77 28.58
N THR A 67 -1.03 17.92 27.55
CA THR A 67 -0.46 18.25 26.22
C THR A 67 -1.52 18.16 25.14
N PHE A 68 -1.78 16.96 24.60
CA PHE A 68 -2.81 16.76 23.57
C PHE A 68 -4.23 17.03 24.08
N GLY A 69 -4.50 17.02 25.39
CA GLY A 69 -5.78 17.47 25.92
C GLY A 69 -6.02 18.97 25.73
N VAL A 70 -4.98 19.80 25.83
CA VAL A 70 -5.05 21.23 25.50
C VAL A 70 -5.22 21.44 23.99
N VAL A 71 -4.57 20.61 23.17
CA VAL A 71 -4.71 20.64 21.71
C VAL A 71 -6.13 20.27 21.28
N ASN A 72 -6.68 19.20 21.85
CA ASN A 72 -8.07 18.77 21.65
C ASN A 72 -9.09 19.83 22.12
N ALA A 73 -8.70 20.73 23.03
CA ALA A 73 -9.54 21.82 23.51
C ALA A 73 -9.51 23.08 22.61
N PHE A 74 -8.75 23.08 21.52
CA PHE A 74 -8.57 24.27 20.68
C PHE A 74 -9.86 24.80 20.03
N GLY A 75 -10.86 23.95 19.76
CA GLY A 75 -12.15 24.42 19.21
C GLY A 75 -12.83 25.48 20.10
N GLU A 76 -12.74 25.33 21.42
CA GLU A 76 -13.30 26.29 22.38
C GLU A 76 -12.47 27.58 22.45
N PHE A 77 -11.14 27.48 22.41
CA PHE A 77 -10.26 28.65 22.26
C PHE A 77 -10.56 29.40 20.97
N SER A 78 -10.72 28.70 19.84
CA SER A 78 -11.02 29.29 18.53
C SER A 78 -12.37 30.00 18.52
N SER A 79 -13.39 29.41 19.16
CA SER A 79 -14.70 30.03 19.36
C SER A 79 -14.58 31.34 20.16
N PHE A 80 -14.00 31.29 21.37
CA PHE A 80 -13.80 32.47 22.22
C PHE A 80 -12.94 33.56 21.56
N TYR A 81 -11.89 33.15 20.84
CA TYR A 81 -11.04 34.07 20.09
C TYR A 81 -11.82 34.75 18.96
N LYS A 82 -12.61 34.03 18.16
CA LYS A 82 -13.33 34.65 17.05
C LYS A 82 -14.51 35.51 17.50
N THR A 83 -15.23 35.13 18.57
CA THR A 83 -16.37 35.90 19.09
C THR A 83 -15.93 37.12 19.91
N THR A 84 -14.92 36.97 20.78
CA THR A 84 -14.69 37.91 21.89
C THR A 84 -13.29 38.52 21.90
N TYR A 85 -12.23 37.73 21.65
CA TYR A 85 -10.86 38.15 21.98
C TYR A 85 -10.04 38.72 20.81
N LEU A 86 -10.30 38.21 19.61
CA LEU A 86 -9.59 38.47 18.36
C LEU A 86 -10.60 38.72 17.21
N SER A 87 -11.76 39.30 17.55
CA SER A 87 -12.91 39.51 16.64
C SER A 87 -12.55 40.13 15.29
N ASN A 88 -11.55 41.01 15.27
CA ASN A 88 -11.13 41.78 14.10
C ASN A 88 -10.35 40.95 13.06
N TYR A 89 -9.96 39.72 13.40
CA TYR A 89 -9.23 38.82 12.50
C TYR A 89 -10.19 37.86 11.77
N SER A 90 -9.76 37.38 10.59
CA SER A 90 -10.51 36.38 9.82
C SER A 90 -10.52 35.02 10.55
N ALA A 91 -11.54 34.20 10.29
CA ALA A 91 -11.63 32.85 10.87
C ALA A 91 -10.36 32.03 10.58
N THR A 92 -9.85 32.10 9.35
CA THR A 92 -8.60 31.43 8.92
C THR A 92 -7.38 31.85 9.75
N LEU A 93 -7.23 33.14 10.10
CA LEU A 93 -6.11 33.61 10.91
C LEU A 93 -6.20 33.17 12.38
N VAL A 94 -7.43 32.99 12.90
CA VAL A 94 -7.67 32.45 14.25
C VAL A 94 -7.44 30.93 14.27
N THR A 95 -8.00 30.18 13.33
CA THR A 95 -7.87 28.70 13.32
C THR A 95 -6.45 28.24 12.96
N MET A 96 -5.68 29.05 12.23
CA MET A 96 -4.25 28.85 11.99
C MET A 96 -3.40 28.83 13.28
N ILE A 97 -3.86 29.42 14.40
CA ILE A 97 -3.21 29.24 15.72
C ILE A 97 -3.19 27.76 16.11
N GLY A 98 -4.30 27.05 15.90
CA GLY A 98 -4.44 25.61 16.12
C GLY A 98 -3.62 24.78 15.15
N ALA A 99 -3.57 25.19 13.88
CA ALA A 99 -2.76 24.54 12.84
C ALA A 99 -1.26 24.59 13.16
N VAL A 100 -0.74 25.78 13.54
CA VAL A 100 0.65 25.96 13.97
C VAL A 100 0.94 25.19 15.27
N GLN A 101 -0.03 25.12 16.19
CA GLN A 101 0.06 24.29 17.41
C GLN A 101 0.32 22.80 17.07
N VAL A 102 -0.50 22.19 16.21
CA VAL A 102 -0.31 20.78 15.82
C VAL A 102 0.95 20.60 14.96
N PHE A 103 1.28 21.57 14.11
CA PHE A 103 2.52 21.57 13.32
C PHE A 103 3.76 21.50 14.21
N VAL A 104 3.92 22.43 15.16
CA VAL A 104 5.08 22.47 16.06
C VAL A 104 5.18 21.17 16.86
N LEU A 105 4.04 20.69 17.37
CA LEU A 105 3.95 19.47 18.18
C LEU A 105 4.43 18.22 17.43
N TYR A 106 4.01 18.04 16.17
CA TYR A 106 4.43 16.90 15.34
C TYR A 106 5.82 17.08 14.71
N PHE A 107 6.18 18.28 14.25
CA PHE A 107 7.46 18.54 13.59
C PHE A 107 8.62 18.40 14.58
N CYS A 108 8.51 19.00 15.77
CA CYS A 108 9.52 18.84 16.81
C CYS A 108 9.53 17.41 17.40
N GLY A 109 8.43 16.67 17.28
CA GLY A 109 8.31 15.26 17.69
C GLY A 109 9.34 14.33 17.05
N ALA A 110 9.81 14.67 15.85
CA ALA A 110 10.87 13.93 15.15
C ALA A 110 12.20 13.89 15.91
N PHE A 111 12.54 14.95 16.63
CA PHE A 111 13.79 15.06 17.40
C PHE A 111 13.62 14.51 18.82
N ALA A 112 12.38 14.50 19.35
CA ALA A 112 12.07 14.11 20.72
C ALA A 112 12.45 12.66 21.04
N GLY A 113 12.39 11.74 20.07
CA GLY A 113 12.81 10.34 20.24
C GLY A 113 14.30 10.18 20.54
N SER A 114 15.17 10.83 19.76
CA SER A 114 16.63 10.75 19.99
C SER A 114 17.08 11.55 21.20
N LEU A 115 16.39 12.64 21.55
CA LEU A 115 16.61 13.34 22.82
C LEU A 115 16.19 12.47 24.02
N PHE A 116 15.12 11.68 23.89
CA PHE A 116 14.69 10.74 24.93
C PHE A 116 15.70 9.60 25.14
N ASP A 117 16.22 9.01 24.06
CA ASP A 117 17.26 7.99 24.14
C ASP A 117 18.54 8.52 24.81
N ALA A 118 18.85 9.82 24.69
CA ALA A 118 20.04 10.44 25.26
C ALA A 118 19.87 10.97 26.70
N PHE A 119 18.84 11.77 26.96
CA PHE A 119 18.64 12.45 28.26
C PHE A 119 17.66 11.71 29.19
N GLY A 120 16.82 10.84 28.64
CA GLY A 120 15.80 10.10 29.37
C GLY A 120 14.68 10.98 29.96
N PRO A 121 13.67 10.34 30.59
CA PRO A 121 12.52 11.06 31.13
C PRO A 121 12.87 11.90 32.37
N LYS A 122 14.01 11.62 33.03
CA LYS A 122 14.46 12.30 34.26
C LYS A 122 14.56 13.82 34.10
N TYR A 123 15.03 14.28 32.93
CA TYR A 123 15.19 15.70 32.64
C TYR A 123 14.11 16.23 31.70
N MET A 124 13.70 15.45 30.70
CA MET A 124 12.73 15.92 29.69
C MET A 124 11.34 16.20 30.27
N ILE A 125 10.81 15.33 31.13
CA ILE A 125 9.47 15.50 31.71
C ILE A 125 9.36 16.78 32.57
N PRO A 126 10.25 17.06 33.55
CA PRO A 126 10.15 18.29 34.32
C PRO A 126 10.43 19.55 33.50
N ILE A 127 11.38 19.53 32.54
CA ILE A 127 11.63 20.68 31.65
C ILE A 127 10.40 20.98 30.80
N SER A 128 9.77 19.94 30.22
CA SER A 128 8.51 20.04 29.50
C SER A 128 7.38 20.65 30.36
N GLY A 129 7.28 20.23 31.63
CA GLY A 129 6.31 20.75 32.59
C GLY A 129 6.51 22.23 32.93
N VAL A 130 7.77 22.66 33.09
CA VAL A 130 8.09 24.09 33.30
C VAL A 130 7.71 24.91 32.07
N ILE A 131 8.11 24.49 30.87
CA ILE A 131 7.83 25.24 29.62
C ILE A 131 6.31 25.31 29.34
N THR A 132 5.58 24.19 29.44
CA THR A 132 4.13 24.17 29.19
C THR A 132 3.36 25.01 30.20
N SER A 133 3.68 24.91 31.50
CA SER A 133 3.04 25.71 32.56
C SER A 133 3.35 27.20 32.39
N PHE A 134 4.61 27.56 32.19
CA PHE A 134 5.04 28.94 31.94
C PHE A 134 4.34 29.53 30.72
N SER A 135 4.22 28.76 29.64
CA SER A 135 3.50 29.17 28.43
C SER A 135 2.05 29.52 28.70
N PHE A 136 1.35 28.75 29.54
CA PHE A 136 -0.03 29.05 29.92
C PHE A 136 -0.15 30.23 30.89
N PHE A 137 0.82 30.45 31.78
CA PHE A 137 0.90 31.70 32.54
C PHE A 137 1.12 32.91 31.63
N MET A 138 1.95 32.81 30.58
CA MET A 138 2.12 33.88 29.58
C MET A 138 0.86 34.09 28.72
N LEU A 139 0.16 33.02 28.33
CA LEU A 139 -1.13 33.11 27.64
C LEU A 139 -2.16 33.91 28.48
N SER A 140 -2.15 33.72 29.80
CA SER A 140 -3.04 34.39 30.76
C SER A 140 -2.84 35.90 30.95
N ILE A 141 -1.80 36.48 30.34
CA ILE A 141 -1.49 37.92 30.37
C ILE A 141 -1.44 38.53 28.96
N THR A 142 -1.87 37.79 27.94
CA THR A 142 -2.03 38.33 26.59
C THR A 142 -3.11 39.42 26.55
N LYS A 143 -3.09 40.24 25.49
CA LYS A 143 -4.05 41.34 25.28
C LYS A 143 -5.05 40.99 24.17
N PRO A 144 -6.31 41.47 24.25
CA PRO A 144 -7.25 41.38 23.14
C PRO A 144 -6.69 42.02 21.86
N GLN A 145 -7.12 41.52 20.71
CA GLN A 145 -6.74 42.01 19.38
C GLN A 145 -5.22 42.05 19.10
N GLN A 146 -4.42 41.19 19.75
CA GLN A 146 -2.96 41.12 19.57
C GLN A 146 -2.50 39.71 19.18
N ILE A 147 -2.99 39.22 18.04
CA ILE A 147 -2.94 37.79 17.64
C ILE A 147 -1.56 37.11 17.72
N TYR A 148 -0.47 37.85 17.49
CA TYR A 148 0.90 37.32 17.59
C TYR A 148 1.22 36.75 18.98
N GLN A 149 0.54 37.22 20.03
CA GLN A 149 0.77 36.77 21.40
C GLN A 149 0.21 35.36 21.61
N GLN A 150 -0.93 35.02 21.00
CA GLN A 150 -1.48 33.67 21.01
C GLN A 150 -0.64 32.73 20.12
N TYR A 151 -0.09 33.21 19.00
CA TYR A 151 0.89 32.44 18.24
C TYR A 151 2.16 32.14 19.06
N LEU A 152 2.77 33.14 19.69
CA LEU A 152 4.01 32.96 20.44
C LEU A 152 3.83 32.05 21.67
N THR A 153 2.76 32.28 22.45
CA THR A 153 2.50 31.52 23.68
C THR A 153 1.82 30.18 23.37
N GLN A 154 0.60 30.18 22.85
CA GLN A 154 -0.19 28.97 22.66
C GLN A 154 0.29 28.12 21.48
N ALA A 155 0.57 28.72 20.32
CA ALA A 155 0.93 27.91 19.16
C ALA A 155 2.37 27.38 19.22
N VAL A 156 3.34 28.23 19.55
CA VAL A 156 4.77 27.87 19.54
C VAL A 156 5.26 27.39 20.91
N LEU A 157 5.31 28.25 21.93
CA LEU A 157 6.00 27.97 23.19
C LEU A 157 5.40 26.78 23.95
N PHE A 158 4.07 26.69 24.02
CA PHE A 158 3.38 25.55 24.63
C PHE A 158 3.74 24.25 23.91
N ASN A 159 3.69 24.22 22.58
CA ASN A 159 3.89 22.98 21.82
C ASN A 159 5.34 22.54 21.75
N LEU A 160 6.31 23.47 21.78
CA LEU A 160 7.72 23.13 22.03
C LEU A 160 7.87 22.39 23.37
N GLY A 161 7.28 22.92 24.45
CA GLY A 161 7.25 22.25 25.75
C GLY A 161 6.55 20.89 25.69
N ALA A 162 5.34 20.85 25.14
CA ALA A 162 4.48 19.67 25.09
C ALA A 162 5.11 18.51 24.32
N THR A 163 5.79 18.80 23.21
CA THR A 163 6.54 17.82 22.39
C THR A 163 7.48 16.98 23.24
N PHE A 164 8.37 17.66 23.99
CA PHE A 164 9.41 17.03 24.79
C PHE A 164 8.90 16.48 26.13
N GLY A 165 7.59 16.49 26.36
CA GLY A 165 6.93 15.68 27.39
C GLY A 165 6.22 14.47 26.80
N PHE A 166 5.37 14.72 25.80
CA PHE A 166 4.44 13.73 25.23
C PHE A 166 5.13 12.55 24.53
N PHE A 167 6.07 12.83 23.62
CA PHE A 167 6.78 11.74 22.91
C PHE A 167 7.64 10.89 23.85
N PRO A 168 8.42 11.46 24.80
CA PRO A 168 9.05 10.72 25.89
C PRO A 168 8.09 9.88 26.74
N ALA A 169 6.89 10.42 27.05
CA ALA A 169 5.87 9.73 27.84
C ALA A 169 5.26 8.51 27.10
N LEU A 170 5.11 8.58 25.77
CA LEU A 170 4.74 7.41 24.96
C LEU A 170 5.91 6.40 24.88
N ALA A 171 7.13 6.87 24.59
CA ALA A 171 8.31 6.04 24.40
C ALA A 171 8.64 5.21 25.66
N VAL A 172 8.63 5.83 26.85
CA VAL A 172 8.94 5.15 28.12
C VAL A 172 7.94 4.03 28.45
N CYS A 173 6.68 4.12 28.03
CA CYS A 173 5.71 3.04 28.24
C CYS A 173 6.10 1.76 27.47
N THR A 174 6.74 1.87 26.31
CA THR A 174 7.27 0.71 25.55
C THR A 174 8.45 0.02 26.25
N HIS A 175 9.07 0.65 27.26
CA HIS A 175 10.08 0.01 28.10
C HIS A 175 9.45 -0.90 29.17
N TRP A 176 8.15 -0.76 29.44
CA TRP A 176 7.43 -1.52 30.47
C TRP A 176 6.49 -2.61 29.92
N PHE A 177 6.00 -2.46 28.69
CA PHE A 177 5.04 -3.38 28.07
C PHE A 177 5.48 -3.82 26.66
N LYS A 178 5.33 -5.11 26.37
CA LYS A 178 5.57 -5.75 25.06
C LYS A 178 4.30 -6.42 24.54
N ARG A 179 3.72 -7.33 25.33
CA ARG A 179 2.45 -8.02 25.04
C ARG A 179 1.21 -7.15 25.26
N LYS A 180 1.27 -6.14 26.15
CA LYS A 180 0.17 -5.21 26.43
C LYS A 180 0.43 -3.78 25.92
N ALA A 181 1.35 -3.63 24.96
CA ALA A 181 1.84 -2.32 24.51
C ALA A 181 0.72 -1.43 23.94
N ALA A 182 -0.18 -1.96 23.09
CA ALA A 182 -1.27 -1.16 22.52
C ALA A 182 -2.27 -0.70 23.58
N TYR A 183 -2.61 -1.56 24.54
CA TYR A 183 -3.48 -1.21 25.66
C TYR A 183 -2.87 -0.12 26.56
N ALA A 184 -1.59 -0.26 26.92
CA ALA A 184 -0.89 0.74 27.73
C ALA A 184 -0.79 2.11 27.02
N LEU A 185 -0.52 2.12 25.71
CA LEU A 185 -0.52 3.35 24.90
C LEU A 185 -1.93 3.94 24.75
N GLY A 186 -2.97 3.11 24.61
CA GLY A 186 -4.37 3.52 24.64
C GLY A 186 -4.73 4.25 25.94
N CYS A 187 -4.31 3.72 27.10
CA CYS A 187 -4.48 4.38 28.40
C CYS A 187 -3.75 5.73 28.53
N VAL A 188 -2.61 5.91 27.84
CA VAL A 188 -1.93 7.22 27.78
C VAL A 188 -2.70 8.20 26.90
N LEU A 189 -3.14 7.77 25.72
CA LEU A 189 -3.85 8.60 24.74
C LEU A 189 -5.30 8.90 25.11
N ALA A 190 -5.90 8.09 26.00
CA ALA A 190 -7.14 8.37 26.69
C ALA A 190 -7.03 9.61 27.59
N GLY A 191 -5.85 9.87 28.19
CA GLY A 191 -5.60 11.07 28.98
C GLY A 191 -5.76 12.36 28.16
N ALA A 192 -5.27 12.35 26.92
CA ALA A 192 -5.49 13.46 25.98
C ALA A 192 -6.97 13.69 25.66
N SER A 193 -7.76 12.62 25.49
CA SER A 193 -9.21 12.76 25.35
C SER A 193 -9.85 13.34 26.62
N LEU A 194 -9.45 12.89 27.81
CA LEU A 194 -9.95 13.42 29.09
C LEU A 194 -9.67 14.94 29.24
N GLY A 195 -8.52 15.42 28.80
CA GLY A 195 -8.22 16.85 28.77
C GLY A 195 -9.09 17.62 27.77
N GLY A 196 -9.38 17.02 26.62
CA GLY A 196 -10.35 17.53 25.65
C GLY A 196 -11.82 17.50 26.11
N ILE A 197 -12.14 16.83 27.24
CA ILE A 197 -13.44 16.96 27.93
C ILE A 197 -13.35 18.12 28.93
N ILE A 198 -12.33 18.12 29.80
CA ILE A 198 -12.27 19.01 30.97
C ILE A 198 -11.96 20.46 30.55
N PHE A 199 -10.98 20.70 29.68
CA PHE A 199 -10.55 22.06 29.38
C PHE A 199 -11.58 22.92 28.62
N PRO A 200 -12.34 22.41 27.62
CA PRO A 200 -13.44 23.18 27.02
C PRO A 200 -14.55 23.55 28.02
N ILE A 201 -14.89 22.64 28.93
CA ILE A 201 -15.87 22.91 29.99
C ILE A 201 -15.32 23.94 30.99
N MET A 202 -14.02 23.88 31.32
CA MET A 202 -13.39 24.93 32.12
C MET A 202 -13.41 26.29 31.43
N LEU A 203 -13.06 26.38 30.14
CA LEU A 203 -13.04 27.64 29.39
C LEU A 203 -14.46 28.25 29.32
N SER A 204 -15.42 27.50 28.76
CA SER A 204 -16.81 27.96 28.59
C SER A 204 -17.50 28.36 29.91
N LYS A 205 -17.16 27.75 31.05
CA LYS A 205 -17.77 28.06 32.36
C LYS A 205 -16.98 29.05 33.22
N LEU A 206 -15.65 29.15 33.06
CA LEU A 206 -14.83 30.08 33.85
C LEU A 206 -14.61 31.43 33.16
N ILE A 207 -14.46 31.47 31.84
CA ILE A 207 -14.24 32.75 31.13
C ILE A 207 -15.34 33.78 31.43
N PRO A 208 -16.65 33.43 31.42
CA PRO A 208 -17.71 34.39 31.76
C PRO A 208 -17.78 34.77 33.26
N ARG A 209 -17.11 34.03 34.15
CA ARG A 209 -17.21 34.21 35.62
C ARG A 209 -16.00 34.89 36.25
N ILE A 210 -14.79 34.58 35.78
CA ILE A 210 -13.51 35.07 36.33
C ILE A 210 -12.59 35.68 35.26
N GLY A 211 -13.06 35.76 34.01
CA GLY A 211 -12.31 36.30 32.88
C GLY A 211 -11.25 35.33 32.33
N PHE A 212 -10.82 35.60 31.09
CA PHE A 212 -9.84 34.79 30.37
C PHE A 212 -8.56 34.52 31.18
N GLY A 213 -7.95 35.57 31.75
CA GLY A 213 -6.69 35.44 32.50
C GLY A 213 -6.75 34.45 33.67
N TRP A 214 -7.79 34.50 34.51
CA TRP A 214 -7.90 33.55 35.63
C TRP A 214 -8.35 32.15 35.17
N ALA A 215 -9.18 32.04 34.14
CA ALA A 215 -9.53 30.75 33.53
C ALA A 215 -8.27 30.03 32.98
N THR A 216 -7.42 30.74 32.24
CA THR A 216 -6.15 30.20 31.73
C THR A 216 -5.16 29.84 32.85
N ARG A 217 -5.11 30.62 33.95
CA ARG A 217 -4.29 30.29 35.13
C ARG A 217 -4.77 29.04 35.84
N ALA A 218 -6.08 28.83 35.97
CA ALA A 218 -6.62 27.59 36.53
C ALA A 218 -6.16 26.37 35.73
N ILE A 219 -6.16 26.46 34.39
CA ILE A 219 -5.61 25.43 33.50
C ILE A 219 -4.09 25.27 33.71
N ALA A 220 -3.34 26.37 33.83
CA ALA A 220 -1.90 26.36 34.09
C ALA A 220 -1.52 25.63 35.40
N PHE A 221 -2.27 25.85 36.48
CA PHE A 221 -2.06 25.16 37.76
C PHE A 221 -2.37 23.66 37.68
N ILE A 222 -3.39 23.25 36.90
CA ILE A 222 -3.69 21.84 36.67
C ILE A 222 -2.55 21.17 35.87
N ILE A 223 -2.11 21.80 34.77
CA ILE A 223 -0.96 21.34 33.97
C ILE A 223 0.27 21.14 34.86
N LEU A 224 0.59 22.14 35.69
CA LEU A 224 1.72 22.07 36.63
C LEU A 224 1.58 20.90 37.62
N GLY A 225 0.41 20.72 38.23
CA GLY A 225 0.13 19.60 39.14
C GLY A 225 0.29 18.23 38.46
N CYS A 226 -0.25 18.08 37.25
CA CYS A 226 -0.11 16.86 36.44
C CYS A 226 1.36 16.55 36.11
N TYR A 227 2.17 17.55 35.75
CA TYR A 227 3.59 17.38 35.47
C TYR A 227 4.44 17.10 36.71
N ILE A 228 4.09 17.65 37.87
CA ILE A 228 4.71 17.31 39.16
C ILE A 228 4.50 15.82 39.45
N ILE A 229 3.25 15.33 39.37
CA ILE A 229 2.93 13.90 39.57
C ILE A 229 3.65 13.03 38.53
N ALA A 230 3.64 13.42 37.26
CA ALA A 230 4.33 12.68 36.19
C ALA A 230 5.84 12.56 36.41
N THR A 231 6.49 13.62 36.91
CA THR A 231 7.94 13.62 37.22
C THR A 231 8.28 12.60 38.31
N PHE A 232 7.43 12.45 39.33
CA PHE A 232 7.62 11.44 40.38
C PHE A 232 7.24 10.02 39.93
N THR A 233 6.23 9.84 39.09
CA THR A 233 5.70 8.51 38.71
C THR A 233 6.38 7.87 37.50
N ILE A 234 6.78 8.64 36.48
CA ILE A 234 7.48 8.11 35.29
C ILE A 234 8.90 7.65 35.65
N LYS A 235 9.27 6.43 35.23
CA LYS A 235 10.62 5.86 35.39
C LYS A 235 11.06 5.13 34.12
N SER A 236 12.32 5.31 33.70
CA SER A 236 12.94 4.43 32.69
C SER A 236 13.50 3.17 33.34
N ARG A 237 13.49 2.06 32.59
CA ARG A 237 14.26 0.84 32.90
C ARG A 237 15.62 0.78 32.21
N ARG A 238 15.74 1.42 31.04
CA ARG A 238 16.92 1.32 30.15
C ARG A 238 17.94 2.43 30.43
N PRO A 239 19.25 2.15 30.32
CA PRO A 239 20.29 3.17 30.40
C PRO A 239 20.20 4.16 29.22
N PRO A 240 20.67 5.41 29.39
CA PRO A 240 20.78 6.37 28.30
C PRO A 240 21.83 5.93 27.27
N LYS A 241 21.64 6.37 26.03
CA LYS A 241 22.56 6.19 24.90
C LYS A 241 23.31 7.50 24.61
N PRO A 242 24.45 7.49 23.91
CA PRO A 242 25.01 8.72 23.34
C PRO A 242 24.04 9.32 22.32
N LEU A 243 23.97 10.66 22.27
CA LEU A 243 23.14 11.37 21.29
C LEU A 243 23.68 11.11 19.86
N PRO A 244 22.86 10.59 18.93
CA PRO A 244 23.32 10.33 17.56
C PRO A 244 23.46 11.63 16.74
N PRO A 245 24.31 11.66 15.70
CA PRO A 245 24.38 12.78 14.76
C PRO A 245 23.02 13.08 14.11
N LEU A 246 22.75 14.34 13.76
CA LEU A 246 21.45 14.80 13.24
C LEU A 246 20.94 13.97 12.05
N LEU A 247 21.83 13.57 11.13
CA LEU A 247 21.52 12.72 9.97
C LEU A 247 21.12 11.26 10.33
N ARG A 248 21.25 10.85 11.60
CA ARG A 248 20.73 9.57 12.13
C ARG A 248 19.49 9.75 13.02
N ILE A 249 19.14 10.98 13.40
CA ILE A 249 17.86 11.30 14.06
C ILE A 249 16.73 11.19 13.03
N LEU A 250 16.97 11.74 11.83
CA LEU A 250 16.01 11.77 10.73
C LEU A 250 16.29 10.63 9.73
N ASP A 251 15.61 9.49 9.86
CA ASP A 251 15.77 8.34 8.95
C ASP A 251 15.07 8.56 7.59
N PHE A 252 15.68 9.37 6.72
CA PHE A 252 15.21 9.56 5.35
C PHE A 252 15.20 8.25 4.51
N SER A 253 15.85 7.16 4.96
CA SER A 253 15.74 5.87 4.27
C SER A 253 14.35 5.22 4.42
N ALA A 254 13.52 5.71 5.35
CA ALA A 254 12.11 5.33 5.47
C ALA A 254 11.33 5.50 4.15
N PHE A 255 11.60 6.57 3.40
CA PHE A 255 10.92 6.85 2.13
C PHE A 255 11.36 5.95 0.96
N ARG A 256 12.28 5.00 1.19
CA ARG A 256 12.61 3.92 0.23
C ARG A 256 11.77 2.66 0.46
N ASP A 257 11.08 2.55 1.60
CA ASP A 257 10.22 1.42 1.94
C ASP A 257 8.78 1.71 1.45
N ARG A 258 8.36 1.07 0.35
CA ARG A 258 7.05 1.30 -0.30
C ARG A 258 5.87 1.21 0.69
N ARG A 259 5.96 0.33 1.70
CA ARG A 259 4.93 0.18 2.74
C ARG A 259 4.83 1.45 3.59
N TYR A 260 5.99 1.94 4.05
CA TYR A 260 6.08 3.18 4.82
C TYR A 260 5.59 4.38 4.01
N VAL A 261 5.95 4.49 2.73
CA VAL A 261 5.48 5.57 1.85
C VAL A 261 3.95 5.56 1.68
N LEU A 262 3.34 4.42 1.35
CA LEU A 262 1.88 4.31 1.22
C LEU A 262 1.14 4.66 2.51
N PHE A 263 1.66 4.21 3.65
CA PHE A 263 1.10 4.56 4.97
C PHE A 263 1.26 6.04 5.30
N ALA A 264 2.43 6.63 5.03
CA ALA A 264 2.69 8.04 5.26
C ALA A 264 1.76 8.93 4.42
N ILE A 265 1.53 8.59 3.15
CA ILE A 265 0.58 9.30 2.26
C ILE A 265 -0.84 9.22 2.81
N GLY A 266 -1.35 8.01 3.10
CA GLY A 266 -2.72 7.85 3.59
C GLY A 266 -2.95 8.43 4.99
N ALA A 267 -1.93 8.41 5.86
CA ALA A 267 -1.95 9.10 7.15
C ALA A 267 -1.88 10.63 7.02
N TRP A 268 -1.14 11.15 6.03
CA TRP A 268 -1.05 12.59 5.75
C TRP A 268 -2.39 13.15 5.27
N LEU A 269 -3.04 12.48 4.31
CA LEU A 269 -4.39 12.81 3.85
C LEU A 269 -5.42 12.78 4.99
N ASN A 270 -5.34 11.77 5.87
CA ASN A 270 -6.17 11.73 7.07
C ASN A 270 -5.89 12.87 8.05
N ILE A 271 -4.62 13.23 8.30
CA ILE A 271 -4.27 14.30 9.25
C ILE A 271 -4.78 15.68 8.80
N ILE A 272 -4.85 15.92 7.49
CA ILE A 272 -5.46 17.13 6.90
C ILE A 272 -6.96 17.22 7.23
N ALA A 273 -7.66 16.08 7.33
CA ALA A 273 -9.10 16.01 7.56
C ALA A 273 -9.50 15.84 9.04
N VAL A 274 -8.82 14.96 9.78
CA VAL A 274 -9.28 14.40 11.07
C VAL A 274 -9.49 15.44 12.17
N PHE A 275 -8.81 16.59 12.11
CA PHE A 275 -8.98 17.69 13.07
C PHE A 275 -10.15 18.63 12.75
N ASN A 276 -10.67 18.62 11.53
CA ASN A 276 -11.75 19.55 11.14
C ASN A 276 -13.03 19.35 11.98
N PRO A 277 -13.51 18.12 12.26
CA PRO A 277 -14.63 17.92 13.18
C PRO A 277 -14.33 18.46 14.59
N PHE A 278 -13.15 18.17 15.15
CA PHE A 278 -12.78 18.63 16.50
C PHE A 278 -12.68 20.16 16.62
N PHE A 279 -12.31 20.88 15.56
CA PHE A 279 -12.18 22.34 15.61
C PHE A 279 -13.45 23.08 15.18
N TYR A 280 -14.29 22.51 14.31
CA TYR A 280 -15.44 23.19 13.72
C TYR A 280 -16.81 22.71 14.21
N ILE A 281 -16.94 21.59 14.93
CA ILE A 281 -18.25 21.04 15.36
C ILE A 281 -19.05 21.98 16.26
N THR A 282 -18.39 22.69 17.19
CA THR A 282 -19.06 23.66 18.08
C THR A 282 -19.62 24.83 17.28
N ILE A 283 -18.84 25.39 16.35
CA ILE A 283 -19.26 26.53 15.51
C ILE A 283 -20.41 26.10 14.59
N TYR A 284 -20.35 24.89 14.01
CA TYR A 284 -21.44 24.31 13.22
C TYR A 284 -22.73 24.14 14.05
N GLY A 285 -22.62 23.71 15.31
CA GLY A 285 -23.75 23.67 16.25
C GLY A 285 -24.37 25.05 16.48
N THR A 286 -23.55 26.08 16.71
CA THR A 286 -24.02 27.47 16.84
C THR A 286 -24.73 27.96 15.58
N VAL A 287 -24.23 27.62 14.38
CA VAL A 287 -24.83 28.02 13.10
C VAL A 287 -26.20 27.36 12.84
N LEU A 288 -26.41 26.12 13.29
CA LEU A 288 -27.70 25.43 13.12
C LEU A 288 -28.71 25.72 14.23
N HIS A 289 -28.25 25.90 15.48
CA HIS A 289 -29.11 25.87 16.67
C HIS A 289 -28.85 27.01 17.67
N GLY A 290 -27.98 27.96 17.35
CA GLY A 290 -27.61 29.06 18.23
C GLY A 290 -26.92 28.61 19.52
N GLU A 291 -27.06 29.41 20.57
CA GLU A 291 -26.57 29.11 21.92
C GLU A 291 -27.45 28.07 22.64
N SER A 292 -27.62 26.90 22.02
CA SER A 292 -28.30 25.77 22.66
C SER A 292 -27.57 25.32 23.92
N ASN A 293 -28.30 24.69 24.84
CA ASN A 293 -27.71 24.10 26.05
C ASN A 293 -26.71 22.96 25.75
N VAL A 294 -26.71 22.40 24.52
CA VAL A 294 -25.87 21.26 24.14
C VAL A 294 -24.68 21.67 23.26
N THR A 295 -24.77 22.75 22.48
CA THR A 295 -23.70 23.23 21.59
C THR A 295 -22.31 23.28 22.26
N PRO A 296 -22.12 23.84 23.49
CA PRO A 296 -20.82 23.85 24.16
C PRO A 296 -20.27 22.47 24.57
N TYR A 297 -21.13 21.45 24.61
CA TYR A 297 -20.76 20.09 24.99
C TYR A 297 -20.48 19.17 23.79
N LEU A 298 -20.69 19.60 22.54
CA LEU A 298 -20.42 18.79 21.34
C LEU A 298 -18.97 18.30 21.26
N LEU A 299 -18.00 19.19 21.50
CA LEU A 299 -16.57 18.85 21.54
C LEU A 299 -16.19 17.96 22.75
N PRO A 300 -16.67 18.24 23.98
CA PRO A 300 -16.59 17.29 25.09
C PRO A 300 -17.18 15.90 24.81
N ILE A 301 -18.34 15.79 24.16
CA ILE A 301 -18.98 14.52 23.79
C ILE A 301 -18.08 13.74 22.81
N MET A 302 -17.57 14.41 21.77
CA MET A 302 -16.64 13.83 20.80
C MET A 302 -15.33 13.36 21.46
N ASN A 303 -14.81 14.10 22.43
CA ASN A 303 -13.65 13.66 23.21
C ASN A 303 -13.96 12.48 24.13
N ALA A 304 -15.13 12.46 24.78
CA ALA A 304 -15.55 11.38 25.67
C ALA A 304 -15.66 10.04 24.95
N THR A 305 -16.26 10.00 23.77
CA THR A 305 -16.31 8.77 22.96
C THR A 305 -14.95 8.42 22.34
N SER A 306 -14.12 9.42 21.99
CA SER A 306 -12.74 9.20 21.53
C SER A 306 -11.84 8.59 22.61
N MET A 307 -12.07 8.87 23.89
CA MET A 307 -11.38 8.21 24.99
C MET A 307 -11.56 6.68 24.96
N VAL A 308 -12.79 6.24 24.65
CA VAL A 308 -13.14 4.82 24.49
C VAL A 308 -12.59 4.28 23.15
N GLY A 309 -12.73 5.05 22.07
CA GLY A 309 -12.22 4.72 20.73
C GLY A 309 -10.70 4.62 20.62
N ARG A 310 -9.94 5.27 21.50
CA ARG A 310 -8.48 5.12 21.65
C ARG A 310 -8.09 3.87 22.44
N THR A 311 -9.02 3.27 23.19
CA THR A 311 -8.73 2.17 24.12
C THR A 311 -9.25 0.82 23.65
N LEU A 312 -10.56 0.69 23.36
CA LEU A 312 -11.15 -0.62 23.02
C LEU A 312 -10.70 -1.18 21.66
N PRO A 313 -10.70 -0.41 20.55
CA PRO A 313 -10.22 -0.91 19.26
C PRO A 313 -8.71 -1.18 19.25
N ALA A 314 -7.93 -0.51 20.12
CA ALA A 314 -6.50 -0.80 20.28
C ALA A 314 -6.26 -2.21 20.87
N ILE A 315 -7.12 -2.67 21.77
CA ILE A 315 -7.12 -4.06 22.28
C ILE A 315 -7.52 -5.05 21.17
N LEU A 316 -8.43 -4.67 20.28
CA LEU A 316 -8.82 -5.49 19.12
C LEU A 316 -7.70 -5.56 18.05
N ALA A 317 -6.91 -4.50 17.90
CA ALA A 317 -5.81 -4.42 16.93
C ALA A 317 -4.69 -5.43 17.18
N ASP A 318 -4.44 -5.81 18.44
CA ASP A 318 -3.50 -6.88 18.80
C ASP A 318 -4.05 -8.30 18.47
N LYS A 319 -5.31 -8.44 18.02
CA LYS A 319 -5.91 -9.69 17.53
C LYS A 319 -6.19 -9.70 16.01
N VAL A 320 -6.72 -8.59 15.48
CA VAL A 320 -7.23 -8.48 14.08
C VAL A 320 -6.21 -7.82 13.13
N GLY A 321 -5.10 -7.31 13.68
CA GLY A 321 -4.06 -6.61 12.93
C GLY A 321 -4.23 -5.09 12.96
N ARG A 322 -3.12 -4.38 13.16
CA ARG A 322 -3.11 -2.92 13.37
C ARG A 322 -3.54 -2.14 12.13
N PHE A 323 -3.04 -2.55 10.96
CA PHE A 323 -3.41 -1.96 9.67
C PHE A 323 -4.90 -2.15 9.33
N ASN A 324 -5.50 -3.28 9.72
CA ASN A 324 -6.93 -3.51 9.52
C ASN A 324 -7.78 -2.57 10.38
N VAL A 325 -7.49 -2.46 11.68
CA VAL A 325 -8.27 -1.60 12.59
C VAL A 325 -8.13 -0.11 12.22
N ILE A 326 -6.95 0.36 11.81
CA ILE A 326 -6.80 1.75 11.34
C ILE A 326 -7.50 1.99 10.00
N SER A 327 -7.50 1.03 9.07
CA SER A 327 -8.20 1.17 7.78
C SER A 327 -9.72 1.20 7.97
N VAL A 328 -10.30 0.33 8.82
CA VAL A 328 -11.73 0.38 9.16
C VAL A 328 -12.09 1.67 9.91
N SER A 329 -11.24 2.14 10.83
CA SER A 329 -11.38 3.43 11.51
C SER A 329 -11.46 4.60 10.53
N VAL A 330 -10.56 4.66 9.55
CA VAL A 330 -10.55 5.69 8.48
C VAL A 330 -11.77 5.58 7.57
N ALA A 331 -12.17 4.38 7.15
CA ALA A 331 -13.35 4.17 6.31
C ALA A 331 -14.63 4.64 7.01
N LEU A 332 -14.81 4.29 8.29
CA LEU A 332 -15.93 4.77 9.10
C LEU A 332 -15.87 6.28 9.31
N CYS A 333 -14.68 6.87 9.51
CA CYS A 333 -14.53 8.33 9.56
C CYS A 333 -15.03 9.00 8.27
N ALA A 334 -14.65 8.50 7.09
CA ALA A 334 -15.13 9.02 5.81
C ALA A 334 -16.66 8.90 5.69
N ILE A 335 -17.20 7.70 5.97
CA ILE A 335 -18.64 7.41 5.90
C ILE A 335 -19.43 8.34 6.83
N PHE A 336 -19.04 8.52 8.10
CA PHE A 336 -19.81 9.36 9.02
C PHE A 336 -19.68 10.88 8.75
N ASN A 337 -18.61 11.34 8.11
CA ASN A 337 -18.58 12.71 7.57
C ASN A 337 -19.63 12.88 6.45
N LEU A 338 -19.60 12.00 5.44
CA LEU A 338 -20.41 12.14 4.22
C LEU A 338 -21.89 11.75 4.40
N ALA A 339 -22.18 10.72 5.19
CA ALA A 339 -23.54 10.19 5.34
C ALA A 339 -24.32 10.80 6.53
N LEU A 340 -23.61 11.28 7.57
CA LEU A 340 -24.25 11.78 8.80
C LEU A 340 -24.00 13.27 9.06
N TRP A 341 -22.76 13.76 9.04
CA TRP A 341 -22.51 15.19 9.30
C TRP A 341 -23.03 16.08 8.16
N TYR A 342 -22.79 15.70 6.90
CA TYR A 342 -23.20 16.47 5.72
C TYR A 342 -24.72 16.59 5.56
N THR A 343 -25.46 15.53 5.93
CA THR A 343 -26.91 15.39 5.74
C THR A 343 -27.71 16.05 6.87
N THR A 344 -27.18 16.03 8.10
CA THR A 344 -27.88 16.47 9.31
C THR A 344 -28.37 17.92 9.24
N THR A 345 -29.52 18.15 9.90
CA THR A 345 -30.11 19.47 10.21
C THR A 345 -30.64 19.55 11.65
N SER A 346 -30.62 18.46 12.42
CA SER A 346 -31.18 18.37 13.77
C SER A 346 -30.10 18.24 14.84
N GLU A 347 -30.33 18.84 16.01
CA GLU A 347 -29.38 18.86 17.12
C GLU A 347 -29.01 17.43 17.57
N SER A 348 -30.00 16.53 17.61
CA SER A 348 -29.81 15.10 17.88
C SER A 348 -28.89 14.40 16.86
N GLY A 349 -28.94 14.79 15.58
CA GLY A 349 -28.03 14.30 14.55
C GLY A 349 -26.59 14.82 14.74
N VAL A 350 -26.43 16.08 15.16
CA VAL A 350 -25.10 16.68 15.43
C VAL A 350 -24.46 16.01 16.65
N ILE A 351 -25.26 15.74 17.70
CA ILE A 351 -24.84 14.97 18.88
C ILE A 351 -24.46 13.55 18.49
N ALA A 352 -25.26 12.88 17.66
CA ALA A 352 -24.98 11.52 17.19
C ALA A 352 -23.68 11.46 16.36
N PHE A 353 -23.45 12.44 15.45
CA PHE A 353 -22.20 12.55 14.73
C PHE A 353 -21.01 12.77 15.67
N ALA A 354 -21.10 13.72 16.61
CA ALA A 354 -20.03 13.98 17.57
C ALA A 354 -19.67 12.71 18.36
N ALA A 355 -20.67 11.98 18.87
CA ALA A 355 -20.49 10.74 19.59
C ALA A 355 -19.84 9.64 18.73
N VAL A 356 -20.37 9.36 17.54
CA VAL A 356 -19.86 8.28 16.67
C VAL A 356 -18.47 8.63 16.11
N TYR A 357 -18.28 9.85 15.61
CA TYR A 357 -17.00 10.28 15.03
C TYR A 357 -15.87 10.28 16.05
N GLY A 358 -16.13 10.70 17.29
CA GLY A 358 -15.16 10.62 18.38
C GLY A 358 -14.66 9.18 18.58
N PHE A 359 -15.58 8.21 18.65
CA PHE A 359 -15.23 6.79 18.79
C PHE A 359 -14.44 6.27 17.58
N VAL A 360 -14.89 6.50 16.33
CA VAL A 360 -14.24 5.91 15.15
C VAL A 360 -12.92 6.59 14.75
N SER A 361 -12.64 7.82 15.20
CA SER A 361 -11.37 8.52 14.96
C SER A 361 -10.28 8.17 15.98
N GLY A 362 -10.64 7.68 17.17
CA GLY A 362 -9.70 7.28 18.23
C GLY A 362 -8.61 6.25 17.84
N PRO A 363 -8.89 5.21 17.03
CA PRO A 363 -7.90 4.22 16.64
C PRO A 363 -6.79 4.79 15.77
N PHE A 364 -7.10 5.76 14.90
CA PHE A 364 -6.13 6.40 14.01
C PHE A 364 -4.97 7.03 14.80
N PHE A 365 -5.28 7.86 15.80
CA PHE A 365 -4.29 8.47 16.70
C PHE A 365 -3.48 7.45 17.51
N THR A 366 -4.08 6.30 17.83
CA THR A 366 -3.47 5.28 18.70
C THR A 366 -2.56 4.31 17.95
N LEU A 367 -2.96 3.91 16.75
CA LEU A 367 -2.30 2.85 16.00
C LEU A 367 -1.17 3.37 15.09
N MET A 368 -1.15 4.66 14.73
CA MET A 368 -0.09 5.23 13.87
C MET A 368 1.35 4.81 14.26
N PRO A 369 1.83 4.99 15.51
CA PRO A 369 3.18 4.58 15.90
C PRO A 369 3.36 3.04 15.88
N ALA A 370 2.30 2.30 16.22
CA ALA A 370 2.31 0.84 16.31
C ALA A 370 2.29 0.16 14.92
N CYS A 371 1.74 0.83 13.91
CA CYS A 371 1.82 0.48 12.49
C CYS A 371 3.23 0.69 11.94
N VAL A 372 3.85 1.87 12.17
CA VAL A 372 5.26 2.12 11.78
C VAL A 372 6.19 1.11 12.44
N THR A 373 5.98 0.83 13.73
CA THR A 373 6.74 -0.19 14.50
C THR A 373 6.68 -1.58 13.84
N GLN A 374 5.55 -1.96 13.24
CA GLN A 374 5.36 -3.28 12.63
C GLN A 374 6.09 -3.43 11.28
N ILE A 375 6.31 -2.35 10.53
CA ILE A 375 6.98 -2.36 9.21
C ILE A 375 8.46 -1.92 9.27
N SER A 376 9.02 -1.71 10.45
CA SER A 376 10.34 -1.10 10.65
C SER A 376 11.33 -2.04 11.32
N PRO A 377 12.62 -2.03 10.91
CA PRO A 377 13.65 -2.78 11.60
C PRO A 377 13.93 -2.17 12.98
N LEU A 378 14.26 -3.02 13.95
CA LEU A 378 14.29 -2.69 15.39
C LEU A 378 15.23 -1.53 15.74
N ASP A 379 16.31 -1.33 14.96
CA ASP A 379 17.29 -0.26 15.12
C ASP A 379 16.76 1.13 14.72
N ARG A 380 15.72 1.22 13.87
CA ARG A 380 15.26 2.48 13.26
C ARG A 380 13.86 2.91 13.64
N ILE A 381 13.14 2.14 14.47
CA ILE A 381 11.75 2.43 14.87
C ILE A 381 11.57 3.89 15.32
N GLY A 382 12.46 4.41 16.18
CA GLY A 382 12.39 5.78 16.66
C GLY A 382 12.52 6.84 15.56
N GLY A 383 13.53 6.70 14.69
CA GLY A 383 13.75 7.60 13.56
C GLY A 383 12.62 7.55 12.53
N ARG A 384 12.08 6.36 12.23
CA ARG A 384 10.94 6.18 11.32
C ARG A 384 9.63 6.75 11.88
N ILE A 385 9.36 6.58 13.17
CA ILE A 385 8.20 7.23 13.83
C ILE A 385 8.38 8.76 13.80
N GLY A 386 9.59 9.24 14.08
CA GLY A 386 9.91 10.66 14.02
C GLY A 386 9.70 11.28 12.63
N MET A 387 10.20 10.62 11.58
CA MET A 387 9.99 11.04 10.18
C MET A 387 8.51 11.02 9.78
N LEU A 388 7.70 10.10 10.32
CA LEU A 388 6.26 10.12 10.06
C LEU A 388 5.65 11.40 10.62
N PHE A 389 5.86 11.70 11.91
CA PHE A 389 5.29 12.92 12.50
C PHE A 389 5.84 14.22 11.87
N ALA A 390 7.12 14.28 11.47
CA ALA A 390 7.65 15.39 10.67
C ALA A 390 6.99 15.54 9.29
N THR A 391 6.44 14.47 8.71
CA THR A 391 5.68 14.53 7.46
C THR A 391 4.24 14.98 7.74
N LEU A 392 3.60 14.39 8.74
CA LEU A 392 2.22 14.68 9.15
C LEU A 392 2.03 16.13 9.64
N SER A 393 3.06 16.76 10.22
CA SER A 393 2.98 18.15 10.67
C SER A 393 2.58 19.11 9.56
N PHE A 394 3.13 18.96 8.35
CA PHE A 394 2.77 19.80 7.19
C PHE A 394 1.31 19.59 6.75
N GLY A 395 0.79 18.37 6.89
CA GLY A 395 -0.63 18.09 6.66
C GLY A 395 -1.52 18.79 7.70
N ALA A 396 -1.14 18.73 8.98
CA ALA A 396 -1.86 19.42 10.06
C ALA A 396 -1.82 20.96 9.91
N LEU A 397 -0.69 21.50 9.43
CA LEU A 397 -0.55 22.92 9.13
C LEU A 397 -1.46 23.36 7.98
N ALA A 398 -1.64 22.52 6.97
CA ALA A 398 -2.43 22.83 5.78
C ALA A 398 -3.95 22.62 5.98
N GLY A 399 -4.36 21.55 6.66
CA GLY A 399 -5.75 21.10 6.68
C GLY A 399 -6.73 22.05 7.33
N THR A 400 -6.43 22.54 8.54
CA THR A 400 -7.33 23.47 9.25
C THR A 400 -7.47 24.83 8.53
N PRO A 401 -6.41 25.48 8.02
CA PRO A 401 -6.55 26.69 7.22
C PRO A 401 -7.30 26.49 5.91
N ILE A 402 -7.06 25.40 5.17
CA ILE A 402 -7.82 25.07 3.95
C ILE A 402 -9.30 24.84 4.30
N GLY A 403 -9.58 24.10 5.38
CA GLY A 403 -10.92 23.95 5.92
C GLY A 403 -11.61 25.29 6.21
N GLY A 404 -10.86 26.23 6.81
CA GLY A 404 -11.32 27.59 7.06
C GLY A 404 -11.52 28.48 5.82
N VAL A 405 -11.03 28.10 4.63
CA VAL A 405 -11.31 28.83 3.37
C VAL A 405 -12.71 28.53 2.83
N PHE A 406 -13.29 27.39 3.19
CA PHE A 406 -14.68 27.07 2.87
C PHE A 406 -15.68 27.87 3.72
N ILE A 407 -15.37 28.15 4.99
CA ILE A 407 -16.25 28.94 5.88
C ILE A 407 -16.02 30.45 5.65
N ARG A 408 -16.54 30.96 4.52
CA ARG A 408 -16.50 32.39 4.17
C ARG A 408 -17.59 33.21 4.83
N THR A 409 -18.80 32.63 4.92
CA THR A 409 -19.85 33.09 5.81
C THR A 409 -20.30 31.92 6.69
N GLU A 410 -20.86 32.22 7.85
CA GLU A 410 -21.30 31.23 8.84
C GLU A 410 -22.68 30.66 8.43
N SER A 411 -22.75 30.04 7.25
CA SER A 411 -23.96 29.38 6.71
C SER A 411 -23.78 27.87 6.55
N ARG A 412 -24.88 27.10 6.66
CA ARG A 412 -24.87 25.64 6.52
C ARG A 412 -24.17 25.15 5.26
N GLU A 413 -24.39 25.83 4.13
CA GLU A 413 -23.81 25.52 2.82
C GLU A 413 -22.28 25.60 2.82
N HIS A 414 -21.69 26.65 3.40
CA HIS A 414 -20.24 26.78 3.52
C HIS A 414 -19.62 25.69 4.42
N PHE A 415 -20.34 25.26 5.46
CA PHE A 415 -19.94 24.09 6.24
C PHE A 415 -20.11 22.78 5.46
N GLN A 416 -21.15 22.61 4.62
CA GLN A 416 -21.28 21.41 3.78
C GLN A 416 -20.09 21.23 2.82
N HIS A 417 -19.51 22.32 2.30
CA HIS A 417 -18.26 22.28 1.53
C HIS A 417 -17.06 21.79 2.38
N LEU A 418 -16.90 22.28 3.61
CA LEU A 418 -15.89 21.78 4.56
C LEU A 418 -16.07 20.28 4.87
N ILE A 419 -17.32 19.84 5.07
CA ILE A 419 -17.63 18.45 5.42
C ILE A 419 -17.34 17.52 4.23
N LEU A 420 -17.69 17.93 3.01
CA LEU A 420 -17.39 17.19 1.78
C LEU A 420 -15.87 17.04 1.57
N TYR A 421 -15.12 18.14 1.70
CA TYR A 421 -13.65 18.14 1.69
C TYR A 421 -13.05 17.19 2.73
N THR A 422 -13.56 17.23 3.96
CA THR A 422 -13.11 16.40 5.09
C THR A 422 -13.40 14.91 4.86
N GLY A 423 -14.60 14.58 4.35
CA GLY A 423 -15.00 13.21 4.06
C GLY A 423 -14.22 12.59 2.90
N ILE A 424 -14.03 13.34 1.80
CA ILE A 424 -13.25 12.90 0.64
C ILE A 424 -11.78 12.66 1.00
N LEU A 425 -11.17 13.52 1.82
CA LEU A 425 -9.78 13.33 2.25
C LEU A 425 -9.58 12.18 3.24
N CYS A 426 -10.54 11.94 4.15
CA CYS A 426 -10.56 10.70 4.94
C CYS A 426 -10.59 9.47 4.00
N LEU A 427 -11.43 9.52 2.95
CA LEU A 427 -11.59 8.42 2.01
C LEU A 427 -10.33 8.16 1.17
N ALA A 428 -9.74 9.21 0.58
CA ALA A 428 -8.45 9.12 -0.12
C ALA A 428 -7.32 8.64 0.81
N GLY A 429 -7.42 8.93 2.11
CA GLY A 429 -6.55 8.42 3.14
C GLY A 429 -6.53 6.89 3.30
N LEU A 430 -7.50 6.16 2.72
CA LEU A 430 -7.48 4.69 2.64
C LEU A 430 -6.38 4.14 1.72
N VAL A 431 -5.61 4.97 0.99
CA VAL A 431 -4.33 4.55 0.40
C VAL A 431 -3.38 3.91 1.43
N SER A 432 -3.53 4.26 2.72
CA SER A 432 -2.83 3.59 3.84
C SER A 432 -3.19 2.12 4.02
N ALA A 433 -4.35 1.66 3.51
CA ALA A 433 -4.80 0.27 3.52
C ALA A 433 -4.15 -0.58 2.41
N LEU A 434 -3.59 0.05 1.37
CA LEU A 434 -2.96 -0.62 0.21
C LEU A 434 -1.58 -1.22 0.52
N GLN A 435 -1.27 -1.50 1.79
CA GLN A 435 -0.03 -2.19 2.15
C GLN A 435 -0.16 -3.70 1.91
N PRO A 436 0.86 -4.35 1.33
CA PRO A 436 1.00 -5.81 1.38
C PRO A 436 1.30 -6.24 2.83
N SER A 437 0.23 -6.52 3.58
CA SER A 437 0.27 -7.13 4.91
C SER A 437 -0.09 -8.61 4.82
N GLY A 438 0.51 -9.42 5.71
CA GLY A 438 0.26 -10.86 5.82
C GLY A 438 -1.19 -11.23 6.23
N PRO A 439 -1.48 -12.52 6.42
CA PRO A 439 -2.82 -13.13 6.27
C PRO A 439 -3.87 -12.52 7.19
N ALA A 440 -4.61 -11.52 6.69
CA ALA A 440 -5.57 -10.75 7.47
C ALA A 440 -6.71 -10.14 6.63
N ILE A 441 -7.51 -11.02 6.00
CA ILE A 441 -8.84 -10.77 5.40
C ILE A 441 -8.85 -9.83 4.15
N ASN A 442 -9.21 -10.40 2.99
CA ASN A 442 -9.32 -9.70 1.68
C ASN A 442 -10.36 -8.54 1.66
N THR A 443 -11.12 -8.33 2.73
CA THR A 443 -12.11 -7.26 2.84
C THR A 443 -11.51 -5.85 2.81
N SER A 444 -10.22 -5.65 3.12
CA SER A 444 -9.62 -4.30 3.13
C SER A 444 -9.48 -3.71 1.72
N ALA A 445 -8.94 -4.48 0.77
CA ALA A 445 -8.82 -4.08 -0.63
C ALA A 445 -10.19 -4.03 -1.33
N GLU A 446 -11.09 -4.97 -1.03
CA GLU A 446 -12.46 -4.99 -1.57
C GLU A 446 -13.31 -3.81 -1.03
N LEU A 447 -13.17 -3.45 0.24
CA LEU A 447 -13.80 -2.27 0.82
C LEU A 447 -13.22 -0.98 0.23
N TYR A 448 -11.90 -0.91 0.02
CA TYR A 448 -11.29 0.21 -0.70
C TYR A 448 -11.89 0.34 -2.10
N ARG A 449 -11.92 -0.75 -2.89
CA ARG A 449 -12.48 -0.77 -4.24
C ARG A 449 -13.93 -0.28 -4.26
N ARG A 450 -14.81 -0.88 -3.45
CA ARG A 450 -16.23 -0.51 -3.38
C ARG A 450 -16.44 0.94 -2.91
N LEU A 451 -15.61 1.46 -2.02
CA LEU A 451 -15.70 2.86 -1.60
C LEU A 451 -15.08 3.82 -2.64
N THR A 452 -14.11 3.39 -3.45
CA THR A 452 -13.66 4.15 -4.63
C THR A 452 -14.68 4.12 -5.77
N ASP A 453 -15.46 3.03 -5.92
CA ASP A 453 -16.56 2.96 -6.87
C ASP A 453 -17.68 3.96 -6.46
N VAL A 454 -18.01 4.03 -5.15
CA VAL A 454 -18.90 5.06 -4.59
C VAL A 454 -18.32 6.48 -4.76
N PHE A 455 -17.00 6.67 -4.61
CA PHE A 455 -16.34 7.94 -4.90
C PHE A 455 -16.49 8.33 -6.37
N TYR A 456 -16.33 7.40 -7.32
CA TYR A 456 -16.53 7.67 -8.74
C TYR A 456 -17.97 8.10 -9.04
N VAL A 457 -18.97 7.41 -8.49
CA VAL A 457 -20.39 7.80 -8.65
C VAL A 457 -20.67 9.20 -8.11
N ILE A 458 -20.19 9.52 -6.90
CA ILE A 458 -20.34 10.87 -6.31
C ILE A 458 -19.55 11.91 -7.11
N TRP A 459 -18.36 11.56 -7.61
CA TRP A 459 -17.51 12.45 -8.40
C TRP A 459 -18.15 12.78 -9.76
N GLU A 460 -18.74 11.82 -10.48
CA GLU A 460 -19.49 12.12 -11.70
C GLU A 460 -20.70 13.01 -11.40
N GLU A 461 -21.48 12.71 -10.36
CA GLU A 461 -22.68 13.49 -10.00
C GLU A 461 -22.34 14.96 -9.65
N TYR A 462 -21.13 15.22 -9.12
CA TYR A 462 -20.66 16.57 -8.82
C TYR A 462 -19.81 17.21 -9.92
N ALA A 463 -19.11 16.44 -10.75
CA ALA A 463 -18.41 16.96 -11.93
C ALA A 463 -19.40 17.49 -12.97
N VAL A 464 -20.53 16.81 -13.16
CA VAL A 464 -21.67 17.31 -13.96
C VAL A 464 -22.19 18.64 -13.39
N LYS A 465 -22.53 18.69 -12.10
CA LYS A 465 -23.06 19.92 -11.46
C LYS A 465 -22.05 21.08 -11.43
N ALA A 466 -20.75 20.78 -11.35
CA ALA A 466 -19.69 21.78 -11.45
C ALA A 466 -19.53 22.30 -12.90
N ALA A 467 -19.70 21.45 -13.91
CA ALA A 467 -19.72 21.85 -15.31
C ALA A 467 -20.97 22.69 -15.64
N GLU A 468 -22.14 22.32 -15.10
CA GLU A 468 -23.37 23.11 -15.18
C GLU A 468 -23.19 24.50 -14.53
N ALA A 469 -22.60 24.56 -13.32
CA ALA A 469 -22.27 25.81 -12.66
C ALA A 469 -21.26 26.67 -13.44
N SER A 470 -20.32 26.06 -14.18
CA SER A 470 -19.45 26.78 -15.11
C SER A 470 -20.24 27.34 -16.30
N ALA A 471 -21.07 26.53 -16.95
CA ALA A 471 -21.87 26.96 -18.10
C ALA A 471 -22.85 28.10 -17.77
N ILE A 472 -23.43 28.09 -16.55
CA ILE A 472 -24.25 29.20 -16.02
C ILE A 472 -23.40 30.47 -15.82
N ARG A 473 -22.12 30.33 -15.43
CA ARG A 473 -21.20 31.46 -15.26
C ARG A 473 -20.72 32.04 -16.59
N ASP A 474 -20.44 31.19 -17.57
CA ASP A 474 -19.92 31.61 -18.89
C ASP A 474 -21.02 32.27 -19.74
N SER A 475 -22.28 31.82 -19.61
CA SER A 475 -23.45 32.49 -20.21
C SER A 475 -23.77 33.85 -19.55
N ALA A 476 -23.48 34.02 -18.26
CA ALA A 476 -23.57 35.32 -17.58
C ALA A 476 -22.49 36.32 -18.04
N TRP A 477 -21.31 35.86 -18.49
CA TRP A 477 -20.29 36.74 -19.08
C TRP A 477 -20.63 37.18 -20.51
N LEU A 478 -21.19 36.29 -21.33
CA LEU A 478 -21.55 36.60 -22.73
C LEU A 478 -22.71 37.59 -22.89
N SER A 479 -23.46 37.88 -21.82
CA SER A 479 -24.54 38.87 -21.79
C SER A 479 -24.12 40.25 -21.26
N ALA A 480 -22.89 40.40 -20.75
CA ALA A 480 -22.43 41.59 -20.02
C ALA A 480 -21.58 42.57 -20.86
N GLY A 481 -22.22 43.20 -21.85
CA GLY A 481 -21.90 44.56 -22.36
C GLY A 481 -20.46 44.92 -22.76
N ALA A 482 -20.19 45.01 -24.06
CA ALA A 482 -18.96 45.61 -24.59
C ALA A 482 -18.94 47.16 -24.44
N SER A 483 -17.80 47.73 -24.04
CA SER A 483 -17.46 49.13 -24.30
C SER A 483 -15.93 49.34 -24.29
N SER A 484 -15.43 50.44 -24.84
CA SER A 484 -14.07 50.55 -25.40
C SER A 484 -13.14 51.57 -24.72
N ALA A 485 -11.84 51.22 -24.59
CA ALA A 485 -10.77 52.14 -24.16
C ALA A 485 -9.36 51.74 -24.67
N LEU A 486 -9.05 52.19 -25.89
CA LEU A 486 -7.76 52.50 -26.53
C LEU A 486 -6.39 52.07 -25.91
N LEU A 487 -5.62 51.34 -26.74
CA LEU A 487 -4.14 51.31 -26.87
C LEU A 487 -3.62 52.54 -27.69
N PRO A 488 -2.31 52.71 -28.05
CA PRO A 488 -1.02 52.21 -27.53
C PRO A 488 0.08 53.33 -27.37
N ILE A 489 1.29 52.99 -26.86
CA ILE A 489 2.56 53.69 -27.21
C ILE A 489 3.75 52.69 -27.36
N LEU A 490 4.56 52.89 -28.41
CA LEU A 490 5.89 52.35 -28.77
C LEU A 490 6.63 53.49 -29.56
N PRO A 491 7.87 53.39 -30.14
CA PRO A 491 8.80 52.25 -30.31
C PRO A 491 10.33 52.54 -30.17
N SER A 492 11.16 51.50 -30.42
CA SER A 492 12.54 51.49 -30.99
C SER A 492 13.70 52.19 -30.22
N THR A 493 14.99 51.81 -30.36
CA THR A 493 15.72 50.75 -31.12
C THR A 493 16.39 49.76 -30.11
N SER A 494 17.48 48.98 -30.30
CA SER A 494 18.51 48.82 -31.36
C SER A 494 19.12 47.39 -31.43
N ASP A 495 20.22 47.27 -32.18
CA ASP A 495 20.96 46.08 -32.64
C ASP A 495 21.99 45.51 -31.62
N THR A 496 22.07 44.19 -31.41
CA THR A 496 23.23 43.37 -31.88
C THR A 496 23.14 41.84 -31.62
N ASP A 497 23.63 41.12 -32.63
CA ASP A 497 24.11 39.72 -32.70
C ASP A 497 23.11 38.52 -32.58
N ARG A 498 23.57 37.36 -33.06
CA ARG A 498 22.79 36.20 -33.52
C ARG A 498 23.17 34.91 -32.81
N ARG A 499 22.18 34.17 -32.29
CA ARG A 499 22.03 32.72 -32.53
C ARG A 499 20.69 32.12 -32.05
N HIS A 500 20.11 31.29 -32.92
CA HIS A 500 19.08 30.27 -32.68
C HIS A 500 17.94 30.54 -31.67
N GLY A 501 16.87 31.18 -32.14
CA GLY A 501 15.51 30.94 -31.66
C GLY A 501 14.69 30.12 -32.66
N ARG A 502 13.96 29.09 -32.20
CA ARG A 502 12.80 28.47 -32.89
C ARG A 502 11.69 28.23 -31.86
N PRO A 503 10.40 28.30 -32.27
CA PRO A 503 9.29 28.52 -31.34
C PRO A 503 8.87 27.29 -30.52
N LEU A 504 8.21 27.57 -29.39
CA LEU A 504 7.85 26.62 -28.32
C LEU A 504 6.61 25.75 -28.66
N GLN A 505 6.59 25.12 -29.84
CA GLN A 505 5.49 24.26 -30.32
C GLN A 505 5.92 22.84 -30.74
N ALA A 506 7.20 22.48 -30.54
CA ALA A 506 7.78 21.21 -31.01
C ALA A 506 7.93 20.14 -29.92
N LEU A 507 7.05 20.13 -28.90
CA LEU A 507 7.15 19.23 -27.73
C LEU A 507 5.83 18.54 -27.35
N LEU A 508 4.94 18.32 -28.32
CA LEU A 508 3.91 17.29 -28.25
C LEU A 508 4.40 16.05 -29.02
N PRO A 509 4.42 14.84 -28.42
CA PRO A 509 4.59 13.62 -29.19
C PRO A 509 3.49 13.49 -30.23
N GLN A 510 3.85 13.29 -31.50
CA GLN A 510 2.87 12.96 -32.53
C GLN A 510 2.38 11.53 -32.30
N LEU A 511 1.15 11.40 -31.81
CA LEU A 511 0.45 10.11 -31.79
C LEU A 511 0.30 9.61 -33.23
N ARG A 512 1.15 8.66 -33.63
CA ARG A 512 0.96 7.92 -34.87
C ARG A 512 -0.24 7.00 -34.70
N THR A 513 -1.30 7.23 -35.44
CA THR A 513 -2.33 6.21 -35.64
C THR A 513 -1.70 5.01 -36.36
N PRO A 514 -1.81 3.77 -35.85
CA PRO A 514 -1.24 2.59 -36.50
C PRO A 514 -2.04 2.26 -37.77
N GLN A 515 -1.56 2.75 -38.91
CA GLN A 515 -2.26 2.70 -40.20
C GLN A 515 -1.62 1.73 -41.21
N SER A 516 -0.78 0.80 -40.76
CA SER A 516 0.15 0.03 -41.60
C SER A 516 0.07 -1.50 -41.52
N ILE A 517 -1.00 -2.08 -40.94
CA ILE A 517 -1.26 -3.53 -40.99
C ILE A 517 -2.67 -3.78 -41.58
N PRO A 518 -2.79 -4.09 -42.89
CA PRO A 518 -4.07 -4.22 -43.58
C PRO A 518 -4.99 -5.34 -43.05
N GLU A 519 -4.44 -6.38 -42.42
CA GLU A 519 -5.22 -7.54 -41.94
C GLU A 519 -6.22 -7.18 -40.83
N ILE A 520 -5.95 -6.15 -40.04
CA ILE A 520 -6.66 -5.89 -38.77
C ILE A 520 -8.13 -5.52 -38.99
N GLN A 521 -8.46 -4.83 -40.09
CA GLN A 521 -9.79 -4.21 -40.27
C GLN A 521 -10.94 -5.21 -40.52
N ASN A 522 -10.64 -6.46 -40.86
CA ASN A 522 -11.64 -7.51 -41.17
C ASN A 522 -11.60 -8.71 -40.20
N MET A 523 -10.89 -8.62 -39.07
CA MET A 523 -10.81 -9.73 -38.11
C MET A 523 -12.12 -9.89 -37.32
N SER A 524 -12.73 -11.07 -37.36
CA SER A 524 -13.81 -11.42 -36.43
C SER A 524 -13.27 -11.46 -35.01
N SER A 525 -13.82 -10.67 -34.10
CA SER A 525 -13.48 -10.75 -32.67
C SER A 525 -14.34 -11.76 -31.91
N ALA A 526 -15.41 -12.28 -32.51
CA ALA A 526 -16.43 -13.08 -31.82
C ALA A 526 -15.89 -14.46 -31.40
N LEU A 527 -16.00 -14.76 -30.10
CA LEU A 527 -15.70 -16.08 -29.55
C LEU A 527 -16.90 -17.05 -29.63
N PRO A 528 -16.67 -18.38 -29.64
CA PRO A 528 -17.75 -19.36 -29.64
C PRO A 528 -18.73 -19.16 -28.47
N PRO A 529 -20.06 -19.12 -28.72
CA PRO A 529 -21.05 -18.94 -27.66
C PRO A 529 -21.00 -20.10 -26.64
N PRO A 530 -21.48 -19.89 -25.41
CA PRO A 530 -21.67 -20.97 -24.45
C PRO A 530 -22.77 -21.93 -24.90
N THR A 531 -22.64 -23.20 -24.55
CA THR A 531 -23.65 -24.26 -24.78
C THR A 531 -24.28 -24.73 -23.45
N PRO A 532 -25.47 -25.37 -23.46
CA PRO A 532 -26.01 -25.99 -22.25
C PRO A 532 -25.04 -27.04 -21.70
N ASN A 533 -24.72 -26.96 -20.41
CA ASN A 533 -23.70 -27.79 -19.73
C ASN A 533 -22.27 -27.64 -20.27
N GLN A 534 -21.93 -26.54 -20.96
CA GLN A 534 -20.58 -26.23 -21.45
C GLN A 534 -19.52 -26.41 -20.36
N PRO A 535 -18.51 -27.29 -20.56
CA PRO A 535 -17.38 -27.39 -19.65
C PRO A 535 -16.51 -26.13 -19.67
N PHE A 536 -15.90 -25.82 -18.53
CA PHE A 536 -15.07 -24.65 -18.30
C PHE A 536 -13.94 -24.96 -17.31
N TRP A 537 -13.00 -24.01 -17.14
CA TRP A 537 -11.82 -24.17 -16.30
C TRP A 537 -11.83 -23.19 -15.13
N ASN A 538 -11.67 -23.73 -13.92
CA ASN A 538 -11.36 -22.93 -12.75
C ASN A 538 -9.87 -22.57 -12.79
N VAL A 539 -9.57 -21.30 -13.02
CA VAL A 539 -8.19 -20.80 -13.20
C VAL A 539 -7.71 -20.09 -11.94
N SER A 540 -6.55 -20.51 -11.44
CA SER A 540 -5.88 -19.94 -10.26
C SER A 540 -4.47 -19.51 -10.64
N ALA A 541 -4.08 -18.27 -10.32
CA ALA A 541 -2.68 -17.85 -10.43
C ALA A 541 -1.82 -18.59 -9.38
N VAL A 542 -0.60 -18.94 -9.76
CA VAL A 542 0.37 -19.70 -8.97
C VAL A 542 1.64 -18.87 -8.84
N GLU A 543 2.13 -18.68 -7.62
CA GLU A 543 3.38 -17.96 -7.37
C GLU A 543 4.56 -18.79 -7.89
N ALA A 544 5.32 -18.21 -8.82
CA ALA A 544 6.40 -18.88 -9.55
C ALA A 544 7.66 -18.00 -9.72
N GLY A 545 7.81 -16.98 -8.87
CA GLY A 545 8.94 -16.05 -8.82
C GLY A 545 8.60 -14.60 -9.21
N GLU A 546 9.54 -13.69 -8.94
CA GLU A 546 9.54 -12.29 -9.33
C GLU A 546 10.94 -11.93 -9.89
N LEU A 547 10.99 -11.14 -10.97
CA LEU A 547 12.22 -10.75 -11.66
C LEU A 547 12.22 -9.26 -12.02
N SER A 548 13.40 -8.67 -12.18
CA SER A 548 13.55 -7.23 -12.47
C SER A 548 13.84 -6.97 -13.94
N LEU A 549 12.79 -6.70 -14.73
CA LEU A 549 12.87 -6.43 -16.16
C LEU A 549 13.53 -5.06 -16.45
N PRO A 550 14.65 -4.98 -17.21
CA PRO A 550 15.22 -3.71 -17.66
C PRO A 550 14.28 -2.96 -18.62
N VAL A 551 13.68 -1.86 -18.14
CA VAL A 551 12.55 -1.16 -18.76
C VAL A 551 12.81 -0.82 -20.23
N GLY A 552 14.02 -0.36 -20.57
CA GLY A 552 14.36 0.04 -21.94
C GLY A 552 14.28 -1.07 -23.00
N ILE A 553 14.27 -2.35 -22.61
CA ILE A 553 14.12 -3.50 -23.51
C ILE A 553 12.63 -3.83 -23.78
N PHE A 554 11.75 -3.48 -22.83
CA PHE A 554 10.34 -3.90 -22.83
C PHE A 554 9.34 -2.76 -23.05
N ILE A 555 9.73 -1.50 -22.78
CA ILE A 555 8.88 -0.31 -22.91
C ILE A 555 9.72 0.88 -23.41
N PRO A 556 9.25 1.69 -24.39
CA PRO A 556 9.96 2.89 -24.81
C PRO A 556 10.13 3.87 -23.64
N SER A 557 11.38 4.14 -23.24
CA SER A 557 11.69 4.90 -22.03
C SER A 557 12.98 5.71 -22.15
N PRO A 558 13.00 7.00 -21.76
CA PRO A 558 14.23 7.78 -21.65
C PRO A 558 15.12 7.30 -20.49
N ALA A 559 14.58 6.55 -19.54
CA ALA A 559 15.30 5.98 -18.40
C ALA A 559 15.77 4.54 -18.71
N ALA A 560 16.52 4.36 -19.79
CA ALA A 560 16.89 3.04 -20.34
C ALA A 560 17.66 2.09 -19.38
N LYS A 561 18.14 2.58 -18.23
CA LYS A 561 18.80 1.79 -17.17
C LYS A 561 17.89 1.44 -15.97
N ALA A 562 16.64 1.89 -15.97
CA ALA A 562 15.68 1.50 -14.93
C ALA A 562 15.30 0.02 -15.07
N LYS A 563 15.00 -0.65 -13.95
CA LYS A 563 14.36 -1.97 -13.92
C LYS A 563 12.99 -1.87 -13.24
N LEU A 564 12.03 -2.65 -13.73
CA LEU A 564 10.69 -2.81 -13.17
C LEU A 564 10.56 -4.22 -12.61
N ALA A 565 10.06 -4.36 -11.39
CA ALA A 565 9.71 -5.68 -10.84
C ALA A 565 8.46 -6.22 -11.56
N ALA A 566 8.57 -7.45 -12.06
CA ALA A 566 7.49 -8.19 -12.70
C ALA A 566 7.39 -9.59 -12.08
N PRO A 567 6.18 -10.15 -11.90
CA PRO A 567 6.04 -11.55 -11.54
C PRO A 567 6.45 -12.46 -12.70
N SER A 568 6.84 -13.70 -12.43
CA SER A 568 6.60 -14.82 -13.34
C SER A 568 5.28 -15.47 -12.92
N LEU A 569 4.25 -15.37 -13.77
CA LEU A 569 2.91 -15.90 -13.49
C LEU A 569 2.70 -17.25 -14.16
N SER A 570 2.68 -18.30 -13.34
CA SER A 570 2.11 -19.60 -13.69
C SER A 570 0.63 -19.66 -13.35
N PHE A 571 -0.11 -20.56 -14.00
CA PHE A 571 -1.55 -20.75 -13.74
C PHE A 571 -1.93 -22.22 -13.61
N LEU A 572 -2.69 -22.56 -12.57
CA LEU A 572 -3.37 -23.84 -12.43
C LEU A 572 -4.79 -23.71 -12.99
N LEU A 573 -5.09 -24.49 -14.02
CA LEU A 573 -6.41 -24.65 -14.60
C LEU A 573 -6.96 -26.03 -14.17
N ARG A 574 -8.15 -26.05 -13.57
CA ARG A 574 -8.84 -27.30 -13.16
C ARG A 574 -10.17 -27.41 -13.88
N HIS A 575 -10.40 -28.52 -14.58
CA HIS A 575 -11.59 -28.68 -15.42
C HIS A 575 -12.87 -28.86 -14.59
N SER A 576 -14.00 -28.36 -15.08
CA SER A 576 -15.28 -28.41 -14.37
C SER A 576 -15.99 -29.76 -14.47
N ALA A 577 -15.71 -30.56 -15.50
CA ALA A 577 -16.45 -31.78 -15.84
C ALA A 577 -15.61 -33.07 -15.80
N SER A 578 -14.28 -32.98 -15.62
CA SER A 578 -13.40 -34.14 -15.53
C SER A 578 -12.23 -33.88 -14.58
N ASN A 579 -11.48 -34.93 -14.22
CA ASN A 579 -10.29 -34.81 -13.36
C ASN A 579 -9.06 -34.20 -14.08
N ALA A 580 -9.24 -33.54 -15.23
CA ALA A 580 -8.15 -32.88 -15.93
C ALA A 580 -7.67 -31.62 -15.20
N SER A 581 -6.35 -31.51 -15.05
CA SER A 581 -5.68 -30.35 -14.47
C SER A 581 -4.48 -29.99 -15.34
N LEU A 582 -4.47 -28.75 -15.81
CA LEU A 582 -3.43 -28.21 -16.67
C LEU A 582 -2.71 -27.09 -15.93
N VAL A 583 -1.39 -27.13 -15.91
CA VAL A 583 -0.56 -26.01 -15.43
C VAL A 583 0.00 -25.29 -16.65
N PHE A 584 -0.31 -23.99 -16.79
CA PHE A 584 0.26 -23.13 -17.83
C PHE A 584 1.49 -22.42 -17.26
N ASP A 585 2.64 -22.74 -17.84
CA ASP A 585 4.01 -22.45 -17.38
C ASP A 585 4.38 -22.95 -15.97
N LEU A 586 5.65 -23.33 -15.78
CA LEU A 586 6.24 -23.72 -14.49
C LEU A 586 7.09 -22.62 -13.85
N GLY A 587 7.23 -21.48 -14.53
CA GLY A 587 7.86 -20.27 -14.02
C GLY A 587 9.37 -20.39 -13.79
N MET A 588 9.86 -19.74 -12.73
CA MET A 588 11.28 -19.69 -12.38
C MET A 588 11.70 -20.86 -11.48
N ARG A 589 12.88 -21.43 -11.76
CA ARG A 589 13.53 -22.44 -10.92
C ARG A 589 14.14 -21.83 -9.66
N LYS A 590 13.94 -22.45 -8.50
CA LYS A 590 14.67 -22.10 -7.26
C LYS A 590 16.17 -22.29 -7.36
N ASP A 591 16.59 -23.30 -8.11
CA ASP A 591 17.97 -23.73 -8.32
C ASP A 591 18.52 -23.22 -9.65
N TYR A 592 18.15 -21.99 -10.05
CA TYR A 592 18.44 -21.41 -11.37
C TYR A 592 19.95 -21.36 -11.69
N GLU A 593 20.81 -21.44 -10.68
CA GLU A 593 22.26 -21.53 -10.82
C GLU A 593 22.73 -22.80 -11.56
N HIS A 594 21.85 -23.81 -11.70
CA HIS A 594 22.08 -25.02 -12.49
C HIS A 594 21.68 -24.87 -13.97
N TYR A 595 21.10 -23.75 -14.40
CA TYR A 595 20.92 -23.46 -15.82
C TYR A 595 22.27 -23.33 -16.55
N PRO A 596 22.30 -23.40 -17.90
CA PRO A 596 23.53 -23.21 -18.67
C PRO A 596 24.24 -21.90 -18.26
N PRO A 597 25.58 -21.84 -18.16
CA PRO A 597 26.27 -20.67 -17.61
C PRO A 597 25.96 -19.35 -18.32
N ALA A 598 25.65 -19.40 -19.62
CA ALA A 598 25.20 -18.24 -20.39
C ALA A 598 23.84 -17.68 -19.93
N VAL A 599 22.93 -18.54 -19.44
CA VAL A 599 21.65 -18.15 -18.84
C VAL A 599 21.87 -17.56 -17.46
N VAL A 600 22.64 -18.23 -16.59
CA VAL A 600 22.94 -17.74 -15.22
C VAL A 600 23.54 -16.33 -15.28
N ASN A 601 24.56 -16.12 -16.11
CA ASN A 601 25.16 -14.79 -16.34
C ASN A 601 24.14 -13.76 -16.88
N ARG A 602 23.17 -14.17 -17.72
CA ARG A 602 22.11 -13.29 -18.22
C ARG A 602 21.11 -12.91 -17.11
N ILE A 603 20.77 -13.84 -16.22
CA ILE A 603 19.95 -13.58 -15.03
C ILE A 603 20.67 -12.58 -14.12
N GLU A 604 21.92 -12.87 -13.76
CA GLU A 604 22.74 -12.07 -12.84
C GLU A 604 22.95 -10.63 -13.34
N THR A 605 23.22 -10.45 -14.63
CA THR A 605 23.45 -9.11 -15.22
C THR A 605 22.15 -8.35 -15.51
N LEU A 606 21.19 -8.97 -16.20
CA LEU A 606 20.01 -8.27 -16.72
C LEU A 606 18.80 -8.32 -15.79
N PHE A 607 18.54 -9.43 -15.11
CA PHE A 607 17.25 -9.65 -14.42
C PHE A 607 17.29 -9.55 -12.89
N GLN A 608 18.47 -9.43 -12.27
CA GLN A 608 18.58 -9.17 -10.82
C GLN A 608 18.04 -7.79 -10.39
N PRO A 609 17.40 -7.66 -9.21
CA PRO A 609 17.09 -8.74 -8.28
C PRO A 609 16.00 -9.68 -8.80
N VAL A 610 16.23 -10.99 -8.62
CA VAL A 610 15.21 -12.04 -8.69
C VAL A 610 14.81 -12.48 -7.28
N ALA A 611 13.57 -12.90 -7.09
CA ALA A 611 13.04 -13.41 -5.82
C ALA A 611 12.17 -14.63 -6.07
N ILE A 612 12.61 -15.80 -5.59
CA ILE A 612 11.99 -17.11 -5.86
C ILE A 612 11.64 -17.76 -4.53
N GLY A 613 10.61 -17.22 -3.84
CA GLY A 613 10.21 -17.66 -2.50
C GLY A 613 9.71 -19.11 -2.48
N GLN A 614 8.92 -19.46 -3.49
CA GLN A 614 8.39 -20.80 -3.76
C GLN A 614 8.34 -21.05 -5.26
N ASP A 615 8.56 -22.29 -5.67
CA ASP A 615 8.34 -22.74 -7.05
C ASP A 615 6.89 -23.22 -7.24
N VAL A 616 6.52 -23.53 -8.49
CA VAL A 616 5.16 -23.98 -8.81
C VAL A 616 4.78 -25.27 -8.10
N ARG A 617 5.72 -26.20 -7.88
CA ARG A 617 5.43 -27.46 -7.16
C ARG A 617 5.11 -27.17 -5.69
N GLU A 618 5.91 -26.37 -5.00
CA GLU A 618 5.60 -25.93 -3.63
C GLU A 618 4.29 -25.15 -3.54
N SER A 619 4.05 -24.20 -4.46
CA SER A 619 2.81 -23.42 -4.52
C SER A 619 1.57 -24.29 -4.72
N LEU A 620 1.65 -25.35 -5.54
CA LEU A 620 0.57 -26.32 -5.75
C LEU A 620 0.36 -27.21 -4.51
N GLU A 621 1.44 -27.74 -3.91
CA GLU A 621 1.36 -28.55 -2.68
C GLU A 621 0.75 -27.77 -1.51
N LYS A 622 1.14 -26.51 -1.35
CA LYS A 622 0.55 -25.53 -0.41
C LYS A 622 -0.92 -25.22 -0.70
N GLY A 623 -1.33 -25.30 -1.96
CA GLY A 623 -2.73 -25.27 -2.42
C GLY A 623 -3.49 -26.59 -2.26
N GLY A 624 -2.87 -27.64 -1.70
CA GLY A 624 -3.48 -28.95 -1.50
C GLY A 624 -3.53 -29.84 -2.76
N LEU A 625 -2.73 -29.54 -3.79
CA LEU A 625 -2.61 -30.35 -5.01
C LEU A 625 -1.14 -30.82 -5.19
N PRO A 626 -0.82 -32.10 -4.97
CA PRO A 626 0.53 -32.59 -5.24
C PRO A 626 0.85 -32.56 -6.74
N ALA A 627 2.11 -32.33 -7.10
CA ALA A 627 2.55 -32.21 -8.50
C ALA A 627 2.23 -33.47 -9.34
N ASP A 628 2.28 -34.67 -8.76
CA ASP A 628 1.88 -35.93 -9.41
C ASP A 628 0.37 -36.05 -9.71
N ALA A 629 -0.47 -35.12 -9.23
CA ALA A 629 -1.89 -35.03 -9.60
C ALA A 629 -2.17 -34.02 -10.73
N VAL A 630 -1.14 -33.38 -11.29
CA VAL A 630 -1.23 -32.56 -12.51
C VAL A 630 -1.25 -33.48 -13.73
N THR A 631 -2.25 -33.36 -14.60
CA THR A 631 -2.36 -34.22 -15.80
C THR A 631 -1.60 -33.66 -17.00
N HIS A 632 -1.53 -32.32 -17.12
CA HIS A 632 -0.85 -31.64 -18.21
C HIS A 632 -0.03 -30.43 -17.71
N VAL A 633 1.13 -30.21 -18.31
CA VAL A 633 1.86 -28.94 -18.23
C VAL A 633 1.91 -28.38 -19.65
N CYS A 634 1.40 -27.18 -19.87
CA CYS A 634 1.53 -26.47 -21.14
C CYS A 634 2.56 -25.35 -20.96
N LEU A 635 3.69 -25.46 -21.64
CA LEU A 635 4.70 -24.42 -21.65
C LEU A 635 4.36 -23.45 -22.78
N SER A 636 4.25 -22.16 -22.47
CA SER A 636 4.07 -21.12 -23.47
C SER A 636 5.25 -21.10 -24.43
N HIS A 637 6.47 -21.17 -23.91
CA HIS A 637 7.70 -21.33 -24.68
C HIS A 637 8.85 -21.81 -23.79
N VAL A 638 9.99 -22.13 -24.42
CA VAL A 638 11.20 -22.60 -23.73
C VAL A 638 12.05 -21.40 -23.30
N HIS A 639 11.74 -20.78 -22.16
CA HIS A 639 12.57 -19.73 -21.54
C HIS A 639 12.72 -19.94 -20.01
N TRP A 640 13.81 -19.41 -19.45
CA TRP A 640 14.33 -19.79 -18.12
C TRP A 640 13.42 -19.45 -16.93
N ASP A 641 12.52 -18.50 -17.13
CA ASP A 641 11.51 -17.97 -16.22
C ASP A 641 10.09 -18.49 -16.54
N HIS A 642 9.95 -19.45 -17.46
CA HIS A 642 8.71 -20.17 -17.80
C HIS A 642 8.80 -21.70 -17.65
N ILE A 643 9.96 -22.34 -17.86
CA ILE A 643 10.07 -23.82 -17.90
C ILE A 643 10.20 -24.50 -16.52
N GLY A 644 10.55 -23.76 -15.46
CA GLY A 644 10.62 -24.25 -14.09
C GLY A 644 11.41 -25.56 -13.87
N ASP A 645 11.00 -26.31 -12.85
CA ASP A 645 11.46 -27.69 -12.63
C ASP A 645 10.37 -28.69 -13.04
N ALA A 646 10.64 -29.47 -14.08
CA ALA A 646 9.74 -30.49 -14.61
C ALA A 646 9.78 -31.83 -13.84
N ALA A 647 10.83 -32.08 -13.04
CA ALA A 647 11.05 -33.37 -12.37
C ALA A 647 9.96 -33.80 -11.35
N PRO A 648 9.27 -32.90 -10.63
CA PRO A 648 8.19 -33.26 -9.71
C PRO A 648 6.89 -33.68 -10.41
N PHE A 649 6.70 -33.31 -11.68
CA PHE A 649 5.46 -33.53 -12.44
C PHE A 649 5.51 -34.85 -13.21
N ARG A 650 5.74 -35.97 -12.51
CA ARG A 650 6.11 -37.26 -13.14
C ARG A 650 4.99 -37.87 -13.98
N ARG A 651 3.73 -37.57 -13.62
CA ARG A 651 2.52 -38.05 -14.30
C ARG A 651 1.99 -37.12 -15.39
N ALA A 652 2.51 -35.90 -15.51
CA ALA A 652 2.03 -34.93 -16.49
C ALA A 652 2.57 -35.21 -17.90
N ARG A 653 1.75 -34.95 -18.92
CA ARG A 653 2.19 -34.73 -20.30
C ARG A 653 2.59 -33.27 -20.49
N PHE A 654 3.68 -33.01 -21.21
CA PHE A 654 4.20 -31.68 -21.46
C PHE A 654 3.84 -31.22 -22.87
N LEU A 655 3.08 -30.13 -23.01
CA LEU A 655 2.68 -29.54 -24.29
C LEU A 655 3.65 -28.40 -24.62
N VAL A 656 4.26 -28.45 -25.81
CA VAL A 656 5.30 -27.50 -26.28
C VAL A 656 5.09 -27.25 -27.77
N GLY A 657 5.29 -26.02 -28.26
CA GLY A 657 5.20 -25.76 -29.71
C GLY A 657 6.34 -26.42 -30.49
N LYS A 658 6.03 -27.14 -31.57
CA LYS A 658 6.98 -27.96 -32.36
C LYS A 658 8.19 -27.19 -32.88
N ALA A 659 8.04 -25.90 -33.18
CA ALA A 659 9.15 -25.05 -33.61
C ALA A 659 10.22 -24.80 -32.51
N ALA A 660 9.98 -25.19 -31.26
CA ALA A 660 11.00 -25.24 -30.20
C ALA A 660 11.79 -26.58 -30.17
N GLN A 661 11.33 -27.62 -30.87
CA GLN A 661 12.00 -28.93 -30.90
C GLN A 661 13.48 -28.87 -31.36
N PRO A 662 13.88 -28.09 -32.40
CA PRO A 662 15.28 -27.99 -32.79
C PRO A 662 16.16 -27.30 -31.73
N ILE A 663 15.56 -26.42 -30.92
CA ILE A 663 16.24 -25.64 -29.88
C ILE A 663 16.56 -26.56 -28.68
N LEU A 664 15.60 -27.40 -28.28
CA LEU A 664 15.78 -28.39 -27.21
C LEU A 664 16.79 -29.49 -27.60
N ALA A 665 16.73 -29.95 -28.86
CA ALA A 665 17.63 -30.97 -29.41
C ALA A 665 19.09 -30.48 -29.59
N GLN A 666 19.33 -29.17 -29.54
CA GLN A 666 20.66 -28.54 -29.57
C GLN A 666 20.93 -27.73 -28.30
N GLY A 667 20.40 -28.20 -27.17
CA GLY A 667 20.65 -27.61 -25.86
C GLY A 667 22.07 -27.83 -25.35
N PHE A 668 22.44 -27.05 -24.35
CA PHE A 668 23.61 -27.30 -23.50
C PHE A 668 23.46 -28.67 -22.82
N PRO A 669 24.52 -29.52 -22.75
CA PRO A 669 25.91 -29.21 -23.09
C PRO A 669 26.32 -29.51 -24.55
N HIS A 670 25.40 -29.91 -25.44
CA HIS A 670 25.74 -30.22 -26.84
C HIS A 670 26.17 -28.98 -27.63
N ASP A 671 25.52 -27.83 -27.39
CA ASP A 671 26.06 -26.50 -27.72
C ASP A 671 26.45 -25.75 -26.42
N PRO A 672 27.74 -25.50 -26.17
CA PRO A 672 28.22 -24.70 -25.03
C PRO A 672 27.73 -23.24 -24.98
N HIS A 673 27.20 -22.71 -26.09
CA HIS A 673 26.64 -21.35 -26.18
C HIS A 673 25.11 -21.30 -26.11
N SER A 674 24.44 -22.46 -26.05
CA SER A 674 22.98 -22.53 -26.01
C SER A 674 22.41 -21.96 -24.70
N LEU A 675 21.32 -21.21 -24.82
CA LEU A 675 20.56 -20.65 -23.69
C LEU A 675 19.52 -21.64 -23.12
N PHE A 676 19.57 -22.90 -23.55
CA PHE A 676 18.58 -23.92 -23.27
C PHE A 676 19.30 -25.20 -22.88
N ALA A 677 18.84 -25.93 -21.85
CA ALA A 677 19.48 -27.16 -21.42
C ALA A 677 18.75 -28.39 -21.98
N SER A 678 19.50 -29.31 -22.59
CA SER A 678 18.96 -30.63 -22.96
C SER A 678 18.68 -31.45 -21.70
N GLY A 679 17.63 -32.28 -21.72
CA GLY A 679 17.23 -33.11 -20.58
C GLY A 679 16.55 -32.36 -19.41
N PHE A 680 16.35 -31.04 -19.48
CA PHE A 680 15.56 -30.30 -18.48
C PHE A 680 14.04 -30.52 -18.62
N LEU A 681 13.59 -30.96 -19.79
CA LEU A 681 12.20 -31.35 -20.06
C LEU A 681 12.14 -32.85 -20.40
N PRO A 682 11.08 -33.57 -19.98
CA PRO A 682 10.96 -35.01 -20.18
C PRO A 682 10.55 -35.36 -21.61
N GLU A 683 11.53 -35.66 -22.46
CA GLU A 683 11.31 -35.97 -23.89
C GLU A 683 10.30 -37.09 -24.12
N GLU A 684 10.29 -38.11 -23.26
CA GLU A 684 9.38 -39.26 -23.33
C GLU A 684 7.92 -38.93 -22.96
N ARG A 685 7.66 -37.69 -22.48
CA ARG A 685 6.34 -37.17 -22.12
C ARG A 685 6.00 -35.84 -22.79
N MET A 686 6.87 -35.32 -23.66
CA MET A 686 6.58 -34.13 -24.47
C MET A 686 5.68 -34.48 -25.66
N THR A 687 4.70 -33.61 -25.91
CA THR A 687 3.81 -33.62 -27.08
C THR A 687 4.02 -32.31 -27.82
N TYR A 688 4.67 -32.39 -28.98
CA TYR A 688 4.93 -31.23 -29.82
C TYR A 688 3.68 -30.83 -30.61
N LEU A 689 3.16 -29.63 -30.36
CA LEU A 689 2.00 -29.07 -31.03
C LEU A 689 2.44 -28.25 -32.25
N ASP A 690 1.91 -28.58 -33.44
CA ASP A 690 2.31 -27.94 -34.70
C ASP A 690 1.15 -27.13 -35.31
N PRO A 691 1.20 -25.78 -35.29
CA PRO A 691 0.21 -24.94 -35.96
C PRO A 691 0.15 -25.09 -37.48
N GLN A 692 1.10 -25.79 -38.11
CA GLN A 692 1.10 -26.09 -39.55
C GLN A 692 0.47 -27.45 -39.88
N ASP A 693 0.17 -28.29 -38.88
CA ASP A 693 -0.37 -29.63 -39.07
C ASP A 693 -1.91 -29.63 -39.07
N ASN A 694 -2.48 -29.76 -40.26
CA ASN A 694 -3.93 -29.80 -40.47
C ASN A 694 -4.58 -31.11 -39.97
N ALA A 695 -3.81 -32.15 -39.64
CA ALA A 695 -4.35 -33.41 -39.11
C ALA A 695 -4.62 -33.34 -37.59
N GLY A 696 -3.95 -32.43 -36.88
CA GLY A 696 -3.87 -32.44 -35.42
C GLY A 696 -2.89 -33.52 -34.91
N PRO A 697 -2.47 -33.44 -33.64
CA PRO A 697 -1.44 -34.34 -33.12
C PRO A 697 -1.95 -35.79 -32.98
N GLU A 698 -1.28 -36.77 -33.61
CA GLU A 698 -1.54 -38.22 -33.48
C GLU A 698 -1.20 -38.80 -32.07
N ALA A 699 -1.23 -37.97 -31.03
CA ALA A 699 -0.67 -38.22 -29.70
C ALA A 699 -1.54 -39.11 -28.78
N GLN A 700 -1.89 -40.30 -29.26
CA GLN A 700 -2.42 -41.41 -28.45
C GLN A 700 -3.63 -41.05 -27.56
N GLY A 701 -4.76 -40.68 -28.19
CA GLY A 701 -6.09 -41.06 -27.70
C GLY A 701 -6.92 -40.07 -26.87
N GLN A 702 -6.48 -38.83 -26.62
CA GLN A 702 -7.26 -37.84 -25.83
C GLN A 702 -7.26 -36.40 -26.38
N GLY A 703 -7.22 -36.22 -27.71
CA GLY A 703 -7.48 -34.95 -28.37
C GLY A 703 -7.85 -35.16 -29.84
N GLN A 704 -8.88 -34.45 -30.33
CA GLN A 704 -9.37 -34.51 -31.72
C GLN A 704 -9.51 -33.12 -32.36
N GLY A 705 -8.87 -32.11 -31.80
CA GLY A 705 -8.86 -30.76 -32.36
C GLY A 705 -8.05 -30.67 -33.65
N GLN A 706 -8.62 -30.00 -34.65
CA GLN A 706 -7.86 -29.40 -35.75
C GLN A 706 -7.50 -27.96 -35.39
N TRP A 707 -6.41 -27.44 -35.95
CA TRP A 707 -6.09 -26.02 -35.84
C TRP A 707 -7.05 -25.19 -36.70
N ALA A 708 -7.84 -24.33 -36.07
CA ALA A 708 -8.86 -23.51 -36.72
C ALA A 708 -8.84 -22.06 -36.23
N PRO A 709 -9.40 -21.09 -36.98
CA PRO A 709 -9.57 -19.73 -36.50
C PRO A 709 -10.57 -19.64 -35.33
N VAL A 710 -10.20 -18.96 -34.25
CA VAL A 710 -11.05 -18.74 -33.06
C VAL A 710 -10.93 -17.29 -32.61
N GLY A 711 -12.03 -16.53 -32.76
CA GLY A 711 -11.99 -15.07 -32.63
C GLY A 711 -10.92 -14.47 -33.56
N PRO A 712 -10.08 -13.53 -33.07
CA PRO A 712 -9.07 -12.86 -33.89
C PRO A 712 -7.82 -13.73 -34.14
N PHE A 713 -7.73 -14.94 -33.58
CA PHE A 713 -6.57 -15.81 -33.77
C PHE A 713 -6.78 -16.73 -34.97
N PRO A 714 -5.89 -16.73 -35.98
CA PRO A 714 -6.06 -17.55 -37.18
C PRO A 714 -5.81 -19.05 -36.96
N ARG A 715 -5.12 -19.40 -35.87
CA ARG A 715 -4.77 -20.78 -35.50
C ARG A 715 -4.93 -20.99 -33.99
N ALA A 716 -5.93 -21.76 -33.62
CA ALA A 716 -6.18 -22.23 -32.28
C ALA A 716 -6.61 -23.71 -32.32
N LEU A 717 -6.09 -24.51 -31.39
CA LEU A 717 -6.34 -25.94 -31.25
C LEU A 717 -7.25 -26.18 -30.05
N ASP A 718 -8.46 -26.69 -30.27
CA ASP A 718 -9.31 -27.22 -29.20
C ASP A 718 -8.69 -28.53 -28.69
N PHE A 719 -7.86 -28.43 -27.64
CA PHE A 719 -7.03 -29.54 -27.20
C PHE A 719 -7.87 -30.67 -26.57
N PHE A 720 -8.95 -30.32 -25.88
CA PHE A 720 -9.83 -31.26 -25.20
C PHE A 720 -11.05 -31.68 -26.04
N GLY A 721 -11.38 -30.95 -27.12
CA GLY A 721 -12.45 -31.28 -28.06
C GLY A 721 -13.87 -30.97 -27.56
N ASP A 722 -13.99 -30.20 -26.48
CA ASP A 722 -15.25 -29.80 -25.85
C ASP A 722 -15.49 -28.27 -25.87
N GLY A 723 -14.63 -27.53 -26.58
CA GLY A 723 -14.66 -26.08 -26.67
C GLY A 723 -14.38 -25.35 -25.37
N SER A 724 -13.82 -26.02 -24.35
CA SER A 724 -13.53 -25.41 -23.03
C SER A 724 -12.17 -24.71 -22.98
N LEU A 725 -11.16 -25.18 -23.74
CA LEU A 725 -9.80 -24.65 -23.74
C LEU A 725 -9.13 -24.83 -25.10
N TYR A 726 -8.64 -23.72 -25.64
CA TYR A 726 -7.90 -23.66 -26.90
C TYR A 726 -6.44 -23.28 -26.64
N VAL A 727 -5.51 -24.04 -27.23
CA VAL A 727 -4.09 -23.66 -27.32
C VAL A 727 -3.95 -22.78 -28.57
N VAL A 728 -3.42 -21.58 -28.41
CA VAL A 728 -3.38 -20.53 -29.45
C VAL A 728 -1.94 -20.32 -29.90
N ASP A 729 -1.71 -20.33 -31.21
CA ASP A 729 -0.41 -20.01 -31.80
C ASP A 729 -0.05 -18.54 -31.55
N ALA A 730 1.14 -18.27 -31.00
CA ALA A 730 1.55 -16.97 -30.49
C ALA A 730 2.87 -16.45 -31.11
N PRO A 731 2.98 -16.37 -32.45
CA PRO A 731 4.24 -16.06 -33.12
C PRO A 731 4.76 -14.66 -32.76
N GLY A 732 6.09 -14.52 -32.73
CA GLY A 732 6.78 -13.24 -32.56
C GLY A 732 7.81 -13.22 -31.43
N HIS A 733 7.47 -13.73 -30.25
CA HIS A 733 8.41 -13.76 -29.12
C HIS A 733 9.57 -14.74 -29.38
N MET A 734 9.25 -16.03 -29.46
CA MET A 734 10.19 -17.15 -29.62
C MET A 734 9.62 -18.22 -30.57
N PRO A 735 10.46 -19.05 -31.22
CA PRO A 735 9.98 -20.20 -32.00
C PRO A 735 9.20 -21.19 -31.13
N GLY A 736 8.00 -21.58 -31.57
CA GLY A 736 7.14 -22.53 -30.85
C GLY A 736 6.36 -21.91 -29.69
N HIS A 737 6.17 -20.59 -29.68
CA HIS A 737 5.44 -19.87 -28.65
C HIS A 737 3.91 -20.07 -28.74
N LEU A 738 3.27 -20.35 -27.61
CA LEU A 738 1.87 -20.73 -27.44
C LEU A 738 1.22 -19.94 -26.30
N ASN A 739 -0.06 -19.63 -26.45
CA ASN A 739 -0.92 -19.04 -25.42
C ASN A 739 -2.12 -19.95 -25.14
N VAL A 740 -2.90 -19.68 -24.08
CA VAL A 740 -4.12 -20.44 -23.75
C VAL A 740 -5.34 -19.52 -23.69
N LEU A 741 -6.39 -19.87 -24.43
CA LEU A 741 -7.73 -19.27 -24.36
C LEU A 741 -8.70 -20.28 -23.72
N ALA A 742 -9.09 -20.06 -22.47
CA ALA A 742 -9.94 -20.98 -21.72
C ALA A 742 -11.27 -20.32 -21.29
N ARG A 743 -12.38 -21.06 -21.37
CA ARG A 743 -13.65 -20.65 -20.75
C ARG A 743 -13.51 -20.69 -19.24
N THR A 744 -14.00 -19.67 -18.56
CA THR A 744 -13.98 -19.55 -17.09
C THR A 744 -15.36 -19.68 -16.44
N SER A 745 -16.43 -19.68 -17.24
CA SER A 745 -17.78 -19.98 -16.76
C SER A 745 -18.67 -20.55 -17.86
N ALA A 746 -19.63 -21.41 -17.47
CA ALA A 746 -20.59 -22.03 -18.39
C ALA A 746 -21.52 -21.03 -19.10
N ASP A 747 -21.66 -19.80 -18.60
CA ASP A 747 -22.45 -18.71 -19.20
C ASP A 747 -21.61 -17.75 -20.09
N GLY A 748 -20.38 -18.13 -20.45
CA GLY A 748 -19.57 -17.44 -21.47
C GLY A 748 -18.50 -16.47 -20.93
N GLY A 749 -18.00 -16.68 -19.72
CA GLY A 749 -16.74 -16.07 -19.26
C GLY A 749 -15.52 -16.71 -19.93
N TRP A 750 -14.48 -15.93 -20.19
CA TRP A 750 -13.23 -16.38 -20.81
C TRP A 750 -11.99 -15.74 -20.17
N VAL A 751 -10.85 -16.45 -20.22
CA VAL A 751 -9.52 -15.89 -19.94
C VAL A 751 -8.55 -16.24 -21.06
N TYR A 752 -7.69 -15.28 -21.40
CA TYR A 752 -6.54 -15.46 -22.29
C TYR A 752 -5.27 -15.32 -21.46
N LEU A 753 -4.52 -16.41 -21.34
CA LEU A 753 -3.23 -16.47 -20.67
C LEU A 753 -2.14 -16.31 -21.73
N ALA A 754 -1.36 -15.25 -21.61
CA ALA A 754 -0.30 -14.90 -22.55
C ALA A 754 1.07 -14.98 -21.86
N GLY A 755 1.85 -16.00 -22.22
CA GLY A 755 3.31 -15.88 -22.14
C GLY A 755 3.75 -14.77 -23.10
N ASP A 756 4.74 -13.97 -22.70
CA ASP A 756 5.64 -13.02 -23.40
C ASP A 756 5.26 -12.37 -24.74
N SER A 757 3.97 -12.35 -25.04
CA SER A 757 3.34 -11.70 -26.19
C SER A 757 3.37 -10.18 -26.00
N ALA A 758 3.30 -9.73 -24.74
CA ALA A 758 3.55 -8.36 -24.32
C ALA A 758 4.03 -8.35 -22.85
N HIS A 759 4.95 -7.45 -22.52
CA HIS A 759 5.58 -7.33 -21.20
C HIS A 759 5.06 -6.16 -20.36
N ASP A 760 4.25 -5.29 -20.96
CA ASP A 760 3.51 -4.21 -20.30
C ASP A 760 2.17 -4.01 -21.01
N TRP A 761 1.12 -3.72 -20.24
CA TRP A 761 -0.24 -3.54 -20.75
C TRP A 761 -0.37 -2.48 -21.86
N ARG A 762 0.51 -1.46 -21.88
CA ARG A 762 0.50 -0.39 -22.89
C ARG A 762 0.81 -0.87 -24.31
N LEU A 763 1.54 -1.98 -24.46
CA LEU A 763 1.71 -2.64 -25.75
C LEU A 763 0.36 -3.17 -26.24
N VAL A 764 -0.42 -3.79 -25.35
CA VAL A 764 -1.76 -4.33 -25.67
C VAL A 764 -2.77 -3.22 -25.94
N THR A 765 -2.77 -2.11 -25.20
CA THR A 765 -3.66 -0.97 -25.50
C THR A 765 -3.25 -0.19 -26.76
N GLY A 766 -1.96 -0.17 -27.10
CA GLY A 766 -1.40 0.65 -28.18
C GLY A 766 -0.90 2.02 -27.71
N GLU A 767 -0.70 2.20 -26.42
CA GLU A 767 -0.04 3.37 -25.81
C GLU A 767 1.50 3.32 -25.93
N ALA A 768 2.07 2.17 -26.31
CA ALA A 768 3.50 1.95 -26.50
C ALA A 768 3.80 0.98 -27.66
N ASP A 769 4.91 1.23 -28.36
CA ASP A 769 5.47 0.35 -29.39
C ASP A 769 6.50 -0.65 -28.79
N ILE A 770 6.82 -1.73 -29.51
CA ILE A 770 7.88 -2.68 -29.09
C ILE A 770 9.26 -1.99 -29.18
N PRO A 771 10.09 -1.96 -28.11
CA PRO A 771 11.38 -1.29 -28.16
C PRO A 771 12.42 -2.02 -29.02
N GLN A 772 13.30 -1.22 -29.63
CA GLN A 772 14.47 -1.68 -30.36
C GLN A 772 15.71 -0.94 -29.86
N VAL A 773 16.45 -1.56 -28.94
CA VAL A 773 17.66 -0.98 -28.34
C VAL A 773 18.86 -1.35 -29.18
N ARG A 774 19.54 -0.37 -29.80
CA ARG A 774 20.81 -0.65 -30.48
C ARG A 774 21.96 -0.72 -29.47
N ASP A 775 22.62 -1.87 -29.43
CA ASP A 775 23.87 -2.08 -28.70
C ASP A 775 24.97 -1.18 -29.30
N ALA A 776 25.58 -0.34 -28.46
CA ALA A 776 26.61 0.62 -28.87
C ALA A 776 28.00 -0.02 -29.08
N ALA A 777 28.23 -1.24 -28.59
CA ALA A 777 29.49 -1.98 -28.73
C ALA A 777 29.45 -3.01 -29.88
N THR A 778 28.32 -3.72 -30.06
CA THR A 778 28.19 -4.70 -31.16
C THR A 778 27.40 -4.19 -32.37
N GLY A 779 26.74 -3.04 -32.27
CA GLY A 779 25.91 -2.47 -33.32
C GLY A 779 24.58 -3.20 -33.56
N ARG A 780 24.35 -4.34 -32.91
CA ARG A 780 23.13 -5.17 -33.04
C ARG A 780 21.90 -4.47 -32.46
N VAL A 781 20.73 -4.82 -32.95
CA VAL A 781 19.45 -4.42 -32.34
C VAL A 781 19.03 -5.52 -31.36
N MET A 782 18.70 -5.12 -30.14
CA MET A 782 18.12 -5.96 -29.09
C MET A 782 16.66 -5.58 -28.90
N ALA A 783 15.80 -6.59 -28.85
CA ALA A 783 14.36 -6.46 -28.56
C ALA A 783 13.93 -7.64 -27.67
N ALA A 784 12.74 -7.54 -27.08
CA ALA A 784 12.12 -8.63 -26.34
C ALA A 784 11.51 -9.73 -27.24
N HIS A 785 11.41 -9.49 -28.54
CA HIS A 785 10.75 -10.36 -29.52
C HIS A 785 11.71 -10.69 -30.68
N ALA A 786 11.80 -11.98 -31.05
CA ALA A 786 12.68 -12.44 -32.14
C ALA A 786 12.15 -12.04 -33.53
N ASP A 787 10.83 -11.98 -33.71
CA ASP A 787 10.15 -11.49 -34.91
C ASP A 787 9.16 -10.39 -34.50
N ILE A 788 9.60 -9.14 -34.65
CA ILE A 788 8.86 -7.95 -34.24
C ILE A 788 7.56 -7.78 -35.07
N PRO A 789 7.56 -7.88 -36.42
CA PRO A 789 6.31 -7.85 -37.19
C PRO A 789 5.29 -8.92 -36.79
N ALA A 790 5.72 -10.15 -36.51
CA ALA A 790 4.81 -11.20 -36.03
C ALA A 790 4.28 -10.88 -34.63
N ALA A 791 5.11 -10.36 -33.73
CA ALA A 791 4.71 -9.94 -32.38
C ALA A 791 3.69 -8.78 -32.44
N GLU A 792 3.94 -7.74 -33.24
CA GLU A 792 3.01 -6.61 -33.44
C GLU A 792 1.65 -7.09 -33.96
N ALA A 793 1.64 -8.01 -34.93
CA ALA A 793 0.43 -8.63 -35.46
C ALA A 793 -0.31 -9.48 -34.40
N HIS A 794 0.42 -10.19 -33.52
CA HIS A 794 -0.20 -10.98 -32.45
C HIS A 794 -0.75 -10.11 -31.33
N ILE A 795 -0.02 -9.07 -30.89
CA ILE A 795 -0.49 -8.06 -29.93
C ILE A 795 -1.77 -7.38 -30.45
N ALA A 796 -1.85 -7.08 -31.75
CA ALA A 796 -3.07 -6.55 -32.36
C ALA A 796 -4.27 -7.52 -32.29
N ARG A 797 -4.04 -8.84 -32.38
CA ARG A 797 -5.09 -9.87 -32.19
C ARG A 797 -5.53 -9.95 -30.73
N ILE A 798 -4.60 -9.86 -29.77
CA ILE A 798 -4.91 -9.79 -28.33
C ILE A 798 -5.72 -8.52 -28.00
N ARG A 799 -5.36 -7.37 -28.60
CA ARG A 799 -6.11 -6.10 -28.50
C ARG A 799 -7.54 -6.25 -29.02
N ALA A 800 -7.71 -6.84 -30.20
CA ALA A 800 -9.02 -7.10 -30.80
C ALA A 800 -9.88 -8.09 -29.98
N LEU A 801 -9.25 -9.10 -29.37
CA LEU A 801 -9.92 -10.05 -28.46
C LEU A 801 -10.51 -9.30 -27.26
N TYR A 802 -9.68 -8.50 -26.58
CA TYR A 802 -10.06 -7.75 -25.38
C TYR A 802 -11.15 -6.70 -25.68
N GLN A 803 -10.97 -5.90 -26.74
CA GLN A 803 -11.91 -4.86 -27.12
C GLN A 803 -13.25 -5.41 -27.63
N GLY A 804 -13.24 -6.56 -28.32
CA GLY A 804 -14.44 -7.18 -28.87
C GLY A 804 -15.28 -7.98 -27.86
N ASN A 805 -14.71 -8.39 -26.71
CA ASN A 805 -15.36 -9.33 -25.80
C ASN A 805 -15.29 -8.85 -24.33
N PRO A 806 -16.30 -8.14 -23.79
CA PRO A 806 -16.27 -7.62 -22.42
C PRO A 806 -16.22 -8.70 -21.32
N ARG A 807 -16.51 -9.96 -21.67
CA ARG A 807 -16.42 -11.15 -20.81
C ARG A 807 -15.06 -11.88 -20.87
N VAL A 808 -14.12 -11.44 -21.70
CA VAL A 808 -12.72 -11.91 -21.70
C VAL A 808 -11.91 -11.17 -20.64
N ARG A 809 -10.96 -11.84 -19.99
CA ARG A 809 -9.83 -11.21 -19.31
C ARG A 809 -8.53 -11.65 -19.96
N VAL A 810 -7.62 -10.72 -20.21
CA VAL A 810 -6.27 -11.01 -20.71
C VAL A 810 -5.29 -10.88 -19.56
N LEU A 811 -4.43 -11.87 -19.37
CA LEU A 811 -3.37 -11.88 -18.36
C LEU A 811 -2.03 -12.11 -19.07
N LEU A 812 -1.08 -11.19 -18.89
CA LEU A 812 0.28 -11.30 -19.41
C LEU A 812 1.20 -11.82 -18.30
N ALA A 813 2.10 -12.76 -18.62
CA ALA A 813 2.97 -13.41 -17.65
C ALA A 813 3.79 -12.43 -16.78
N HIS A 814 4.26 -11.33 -17.37
CA HIS A 814 5.18 -10.38 -16.75
C HIS A 814 4.64 -8.95 -16.57
N ASN A 815 3.32 -8.76 -16.42
CA ASN A 815 2.76 -7.41 -16.30
C ASN A 815 3.11 -6.74 -14.95
N GLY A 816 4.17 -5.93 -14.93
CA GLY A 816 4.54 -5.06 -13.80
C GLY A 816 3.68 -3.78 -13.66
N GLY A 817 2.71 -3.57 -14.56
CA GLY A 817 1.74 -2.46 -14.52
C GLY A 817 0.54 -2.75 -13.61
N VAL A 818 -0.12 -1.69 -13.13
CA VAL A 818 -1.38 -1.81 -12.37
C VAL A 818 -2.54 -2.09 -13.34
N VAL A 819 -3.40 -3.05 -12.99
CA VAL A 819 -4.63 -3.46 -13.70
C VAL A 819 -5.81 -3.43 -12.72
#